data_AF-A0A7C5J701-F1
#
_entry.id   AF-A0A7C5J701-F1
#
_cell.length_a   1.000
_cell.length_b   1.000
_cell.length_c   1.000
_cell.angle_alpha   90.00
_cell.angle_beta   90.00
_cell.angle_gamma   90.00
#
_symmetry.space_group_name_H-M   'P 1'
#
loop_
_entity.id
_entity.type
_entity.pdbx_description
1 polymer ?
#
loop_
_entity_poly.entity_id
_entity_poly.type
_entity_poly.pdbx_seq_one_letter_code
_entity_poly.pdbx_strand_id
1 'polypeptide(L)'
;MQPLQDPTTGEAIAIPVNMGGLCLDMIATRALDLWPVLRGEVPEDTLYTGENLRGYFSNTGNVHVPVGMAPAIDGAEYIPNDLGRPAMPRELNAHLNEMFSELAPGLSNLRGGIDGEGRSQIFSDRIRNLEGTSIERRLIEGMRLEGFESLRSSNPWAANRLEQDGARLDSEAMLDQISPFRGGFGEMVNSELVTETAFADNYMYFPRDAIFTSRYNRWWAEAFRGRPQGEAGIRWRQAFLRAVMLHELGHGLGLEHNFAGSYDRNHYADGYFNLVTQTDAAGDHTMALPVLDTYDCGTDGICPGDAGYPGADLGERDNNITHAEMTRWAADLRRVREERTRAGIGNTMTSSLMDYNGDLSDMAGLGRYDRAAVYFNYFNLVEAFEGDPTYREGVTTSLETLERSDITPRTLWTWYRGGDACSVNTDCPMAQGNQALTSTQGIHQRCIRNPRYASIPTACDGDRNCICSNFDEDFIDYSEGAEPAYNWDADGDGAPDHEIVDYMFCSNSRLSDISWCNVFDAGESFQETIDHMRQMWTERYPQSYFRNYRRGFGSGSRAIRSIIDAAKIYQHLFFRYFNEPDFRREVGPLGFNDQYLASIDAMNWMAELAQLPDVGSYQLRNVRGPSTCHPTDPDAAGNTDDCLYGYEHMGEEMGMAGADVSLAPGEGFYHWSRYQDGLYGFFRMERAGTFWDKLVALQALTVRDWGLSFSIDERYFINFYDLFPIEMTELFGAYIEDDDFNRAPRMTVAADGSPQITYVNLLRGNCRTAASGASGPCVPSVAERFDSAPPIMGTSNEILRLFASIFALSEFPVYYNPSFESRLAVFKLDSADGFVIPDVRLDGGATQAFGQAIPDSGHAVTTDPLEADYIVYVSDRLHQPYVAVKVEERPTFNLEEEQLGFQLLYRLHQTQENVRELEALPSPTTEQRARLTSLRRELISGESFLESLIEVQRAFGITSIF
;
A
#
# COMPACT_ATOMS: atom_id res chain seq x y z
N MET A 1 -28.29 10.88 8.71
CA MET A 1 -29.70 11.24 9.04
C MET A 1 -30.01 10.65 10.41
N GLN A 2 -30.36 11.43 11.44
CA GLN A 2 -30.61 10.86 12.77
C GLN A 2 -32.08 10.45 12.96
N PRO A 3 -32.36 9.28 13.58
CA PRO A 3 -33.72 8.91 13.96
C PRO A 3 -34.28 9.95 14.93
N LEU A 4 -35.52 10.39 14.68
CA LEU A 4 -36.22 11.28 15.60
C LEU A 4 -36.67 10.42 16.79
N GLN A 5 -36.00 10.56 17.92
CA GLN A 5 -36.36 9.87 19.15
C GLN A 5 -37.04 10.83 20.12
N ASP A 6 -37.99 10.33 20.91
CA ASP A 6 -38.49 11.04 22.07
C ASP A 6 -37.35 11.15 23.10
N PRO A 7 -36.89 12.36 23.45
CA PRO A 7 -35.75 12.53 24.36
C PRO A 7 -36.05 12.10 25.80
N THR A 8 -37.31 11.83 26.14
CA THR A 8 -37.76 11.43 27.48
C THR A 8 -37.91 9.92 27.60
N THR A 9 -38.41 9.26 26.55
CA THR A 9 -38.70 7.82 26.57
C THR A 9 -37.71 6.99 25.77
N GLY A 10 -36.93 7.61 24.87
CA GLY A 10 -36.09 6.93 23.89
C GLY A 10 -36.89 6.28 22.74
N GLU A 11 -38.21 6.47 22.68
CA GLU A 11 -39.06 5.88 21.64
C GLU A 11 -38.74 6.49 20.26
N ALA A 12 -38.52 5.64 19.26
CA ALA A 12 -38.32 6.09 17.88
C ALA A 12 -39.64 6.60 17.28
N ILE A 13 -39.72 7.90 17.03
CA ILE A 13 -40.90 8.58 16.45
C ILE A 13 -40.88 8.47 14.92
N ALA A 14 -39.71 8.66 14.30
CA ALA A 14 -39.55 8.55 12.86
C ALA A 14 -38.12 8.14 12.49
N ILE A 15 -38.01 7.18 11.59
CA ILE A 15 -36.74 6.69 11.04
C ILE A 15 -36.76 6.96 9.52
N PRO A 16 -35.99 7.93 9.02
CA PRO A 16 -35.91 8.21 7.60
C PRO A 16 -34.99 7.20 6.89
N VAL A 17 -35.58 6.25 6.15
CA VAL A 17 -34.86 5.32 5.27
C VAL A 17 -35.01 5.78 3.83
N ASN A 18 -33.95 6.32 3.23
CA ASN A 18 -34.01 6.92 1.89
C ASN A 18 -32.72 6.67 1.09
N MET A 19 -32.84 6.67 -0.23
CA MET A 19 -31.70 6.59 -1.15
C MET A 19 -31.94 7.53 -2.35
N GLY A 20 -30.89 8.20 -2.79
CA GLY A 20 -30.94 9.02 -4.00
C GLY A 20 -31.08 8.15 -5.27
N GLY A 21 -32.06 8.45 -6.12
CA GLY A 21 -32.27 7.72 -7.38
C GLY A 21 -31.06 7.76 -8.32
N LEU A 22 -30.25 8.82 -8.25
CA LEU A 22 -29.01 8.94 -9.01
C LEU A 22 -27.99 7.84 -8.69
N CYS A 23 -27.93 7.36 -7.44
CA CYS A 23 -27.05 6.25 -7.05
C CYS A 23 -27.47 4.94 -7.74
N LEU A 24 -28.77 4.72 -7.94
CA LEU A 24 -29.28 3.56 -8.68
C LEU A 24 -28.99 3.65 -10.17
N ASP A 25 -29.07 4.84 -10.75
CA ASP A 25 -28.71 4.99 -12.17
C ASP A 25 -27.21 4.82 -12.39
N MET A 26 -26.38 5.29 -11.45
CA MET A 26 -24.93 5.09 -11.47
C MET A 26 -24.54 3.62 -11.32
N ILE A 27 -25.18 2.85 -10.43
CA ILE A 27 -24.85 1.42 -10.28
C ILE A 27 -25.26 0.65 -11.55
N ALA A 28 -26.37 1.01 -12.18
CA ALA A 28 -26.86 0.36 -13.40
C ALA A 28 -25.89 0.46 -14.57
N THR A 29 -25.10 1.54 -14.67
CA THR A 29 -24.13 1.70 -15.77
C THR A 29 -23.06 0.61 -15.77
N ARG A 30 -22.78 -0.06 -14.63
CA ARG A 30 -21.90 -1.24 -14.59
C ARG A 30 -22.37 -2.35 -15.49
N ALA A 31 -23.64 -2.71 -15.31
CA ALA A 31 -24.25 -3.80 -16.06
C ALA A 31 -24.37 -3.50 -17.55
N LEU A 32 -24.53 -2.21 -17.89
CA LEU A 32 -24.74 -1.74 -19.25
C LEU A 32 -23.43 -1.51 -20.01
N ASP A 33 -22.41 -0.97 -19.35
CA ASP A 33 -21.17 -0.50 -20.00
C ASP A 33 -19.96 -1.36 -19.67
N LEU A 34 -19.78 -1.77 -18.41
CA LEU A 34 -18.58 -2.50 -17.96
C LEU A 34 -18.69 -4.02 -18.23
N TRP A 35 -19.81 -4.64 -17.90
CA TRP A 35 -19.95 -6.10 -18.03
C TRP A 35 -19.80 -6.63 -19.47
N PRO A 36 -20.28 -5.94 -20.53
CA PRO A 36 -20.02 -6.36 -21.90
C PRO A 36 -18.53 -6.35 -22.26
N VAL A 37 -17.77 -5.38 -21.75
CA VAL A 37 -16.31 -5.31 -21.91
C VAL A 37 -15.64 -6.46 -21.18
N LEU A 38 -16.00 -6.72 -19.91
CA LEU A 38 -15.45 -7.83 -19.13
C LEU A 38 -15.75 -9.21 -19.74
N ARG A 39 -16.82 -9.35 -20.53
CA ARG A 39 -17.16 -10.59 -21.26
C ARG A 39 -16.48 -10.71 -22.62
N GLY A 40 -15.79 -9.66 -23.09
CA GLY A 40 -15.22 -9.57 -24.44
C GLY A 40 -16.27 -9.38 -25.54
N GLU A 41 -17.46 -8.88 -25.22
CA GLU A 41 -18.53 -8.59 -26.20
C GLU A 41 -18.34 -7.25 -26.90
N VAL A 42 -17.67 -6.32 -26.22
CA VAL A 42 -17.35 -4.96 -26.68
C VAL A 42 -15.87 -4.71 -26.38
N PRO A 43 -15.11 -4.05 -27.27
CA PRO A 43 -13.71 -3.77 -26.98
C PRO A 43 -13.56 -2.78 -25.81
N GLU A 44 -12.46 -2.92 -25.08
CA GLU A 44 -12.15 -2.11 -23.90
C GLU A 44 -11.89 -0.63 -24.23
N ASP A 45 -11.55 -0.33 -25.49
CA ASP A 45 -11.33 1.01 -26.03
C ASP A 45 -12.53 1.95 -25.77
N THR A 46 -13.73 1.38 -25.71
CA THR A 46 -14.97 2.11 -25.45
C THR A 46 -15.00 2.76 -24.06
N LEU A 47 -14.30 2.18 -23.08
CA LEU A 47 -14.17 2.72 -21.72
C LEU A 47 -13.18 3.89 -21.67
N TYR A 48 -12.13 3.87 -22.49
CA TYR A 48 -11.12 4.93 -22.54
C TYR A 48 -11.54 6.13 -23.39
N THR A 49 -12.29 5.86 -24.46
CA THR A 49 -12.76 6.88 -25.42
C THR A 49 -14.10 7.51 -25.02
N GLY A 50 -14.83 6.86 -24.11
CA GLY A 50 -16.20 7.23 -23.74
C GLY A 50 -17.21 7.05 -24.88
N GLU A 51 -16.91 6.21 -25.87
CA GLU A 51 -17.79 5.96 -27.02
C GLU A 51 -19.13 5.35 -26.60
N ASN A 52 -19.16 4.53 -25.55
CA ASN A 52 -20.36 4.02 -24.91
C ASN A 52 -21.33 5.16 -24.51
N LEU A 53 -20.81 6.18 -23.83
CA LEU A 53 -21.57 7.35 -23.38
C LEU A 53 -21.99 8.22 -24.57
N ARG A 54 -21.09 8.40 -25.55
CA ARG A 54 -21.39 9.16 -26.76
C ARG A 54 -22.51 8.50 -27.58
N GLY A 55 -22.49 7.18 -27.73
CA GLY A 55 -23.54 6.41 -28.40
C GLY A 55 -24.91 6.63 -27.75
N TYR A 56 -24.96 6.60 -26.41
CA TYR A 56 -26.18 6.92 -25.65
C TYR A 56 -26.68 8.34 -25.93
N PHE A 57 -25.81 9.36 -25.84
CA PHE A 57 -26.21 10.74 -26.13
C PHE A 57 -26.59 10.94 -27.61
N SER A 58 -25.99 10.17 -28.53
CA SER A 58 -26.30 10.21 -29.97
C SER A 58 -27.71 9.73 -30.23
N ASN A 59 -28.09 8.64 -29.56
CA ASN A 59 -29.44 8.10 -29.61
C ASN A 59 -30.49 9.04 -29.01
N THR A 60 -30.10 9.94 -28.10
CA THR A 60 -30.98 10.98 -27.55
C THR A 60 -30.94 12.31 -28.30
N GLY A 61 -30.18 12.39 -29.41
CA GLY A 61 -30.08 13.58 -30.27
C GLY A 61 -29.19 14.70 -29.71
N ASN A 62 -28.38 14.43 -28.68
CA ASN A 62 -27.65 15.43 -27.90
C ASN A 62 -26.12 15.29 -28.04
N VAL A 63 -25.58 15.24 -29.26
CA VAL A 63 -24.11 15.09 -29.45
C VAL A 63 -23.52 16.17 -30.33
N HIS A 64 -22.47 16.81 -29.80
CA HIS A 64 -21.49 17.55 -30.59
C HIS A 64 -20.24 16.68 -30.79
N VAL A 65 -19.61 16.82 -31.96
CA VAL A 65 -18.48 15.98 -32.41
C VAL A 65 -17.25 16.17 -31.51
N PRO A 66 -16.68 15.11 -30.92
CA PRO A 66 -15.40 15.15 -30.22
C PRO A 66 -14.21 14.88 -31.13
N VAL A 67 -13.03 15.29 -30.65
CA VAL A 67 -11.71 15.02 -31.24
C VAL A 67 -11.30 13.60 -30.87
N GLY A 68 -10.90 12.80 -31.86
CA GLY A 68 -10.59 11.38 -31.67
C GLY A 68 -9.31 11.17 -30.86
N MET A 69 -9.36 10.22 -29.93
CA MET A 69 -8.17 9.56 -29.38
C MET A 69 -7.88 8.29 -30.18
N ALA A 70 -6.61 7.88 -30.17
CA ALA A 70 -6.13 6.70 -30.89
C ALA A 70 -6.84 5.41 -30.41
N PRO A 71 -7.08 4.45 -31.32
CA PRO A 71 -7.68 3.16 -30.96
C PRO A 71 -6.74 2.33 -30.09
N ALA A 72 -7.29 1.64 -29.10
CA ALA A 72 -6.57 0.60 -28.36
C ALA A 72 -6.55 -0.70 -29.17
N ILE A 73 -5.49 -1.49 -29.02
CA ILE A 73 -5.31 -2.80 -29.61
C ILE A 73 -5.88 -3.83 -28.64
N ASP A 74 -6.60 -4.82 -29.18
CA ASP A 74 -7.23 -5.93 -28.46
C ASP A 74 -6.16 -6.77 -27.73
N GLY A 75 -6.25 -6.94 -26.40
CA GLY A 75 -5.50 -7.98 -25.68
C GLY A 75 -4.88 -7.68 -24.31
N ALA A 76 -5.20 -6.58 -23.62
CA ALA A 76 -4.54 -6.25 -22.35
C ALA A 76 -5.10 -7.02 -21.14
N GLU A 77 -4.82 -8.33 -21.04
CA GLU A 77 -4.82 -9.00 -19.74
C GLU A 77 -3.53 -8.60 -19.00
N TYR A 78 -3.62 -7.57 -18.15
CA TYR A 78 -2.58 -7.25 -17.18
C TYR A 78 -2.48 -8.41 -16.18
N ILE A 79 -1.45 -9.23 -16.33
CA ILE A 79 -1.09 -10.28 -15.38
C ILE A 79 -0.08 -9.67 -14.41
N PRO A 80 -0.41 -9.46 -13.12
CA PRO A 80 0.44 -8.76 -12.14
C PRO A 80 1.70 -9.55 -11.73
N ASN A 81 2.51 -10.08 -12.65
CA ASN A 81 3.67 -10.96 -12.41
C ASN A 81 4.84 -10.23 -11.73
N ASP A 82 4.66 -9.81 -10.48
CA ASP A 82 5.73 -9.58 -9.52
C ASP A 82 6.12 -10.92 -8.86
N LEU A 83 7.38 -11.31 -9.02
CA LEU A 83 7.98 -12.55 -8.53
C LEU A 83 9.18 -12.31 -7.60
N GLY A 84 9.40 -11.09 -7.12
CA GLY A 84 10.68 -10.71 -6.55
C GLY A 84 10.90 -10.92 -5.05
N ARG A 85 10.14 -11.75 -4.32
CA ARG A 85 10.32 -11.79 -2.85
C ARG A 85 11.62 -12.55 -2.47
N PRO A 86 12.47 -12.01 -1.57
CA PRO A 86 13.76 -12.61 -1.20
C PRO A 86 13.57 -13.79 -0.24
N ALA A 87 14.56 -14.67 -0.20
CA ALA A 87 14.56 -15.83 0.68
C ALA A 87 14.24 -15.47 2.16
N MET A 88 13.37 -16.25 2.82
CA MET A 88 12.97 -16.03 4.22
C MET A 88 13.26 -17.24 5.13
N PRO A 89 13.66 -17.02 6.39
CA PRO A 89 13.88 -18.12 7.32
C PRO A 89 12.58 -18.82 7.73
N ARG A 90 12.63 -20.13 7.96
CA ARG A 90 11.48 -20.98 8.34
C ARG A 90 10.81 -20.61 9.66
N GLU A 91 11.56 -20.09 10.64
CA GLU A 91 10.94 -19.48 11.81
C GLU A 91 10.66 -18.01 11.53
N LEU A 92 9.82 -17.73 10.51
CA LEU A 92 9.51 -16.37 10.08
C LEU A 92 9.12 -15.52 11.29
N ASN A 93 8.23 -16.03 12.14
CA ASN A 93 7.81 -15.32 13.35
C ASN A 93 8.99 -15.06 14.31
N ALA A 94 9.88 -16.03 14.56
CA ALA A 94 11.03 -15.85 15.46
C ALA A 94 12.07 -14.88 14.88
N HIS A 95 12.31 -14.95 13.57
CA HIS A 95 13.21 -14.05 12.86
C HIS A 95 12.67 -12.61 12.82
N LEU A 96 11.38 -12.45 12.54
CA LEU A 96 10.72 -11.14 12.59
C LEU A 96 10.73 -10.58 14.00
N ASN A 97 10.51 -11.40 15.02
CA ASN A 97 10.66 -11.00 16.42
C ASN A 97 12.10 -10.62 16.76
N GLU A 98 13.12 -11.31 16.24
CA GLU A 98 14.52 -10.95 16.42
C GLU A 98 14.81 -9.58 15.78
N MET A 99 14.42 -9.38 14.52
CA MET A 99 14.57 -8.12 13.80
C MET A 99 13.87 -6.96 14.53
N PHE A 100 12.61 -7.14 14.94
CA PHE A 100 11.88 -6.14 15.72
C PHE A 100 12.52 -5.90 17.10
N SER A 101 13.11 -6.92 17.72
CA SER A 101 13.82 -6.77 19.00
C SER A 101 15.14 -6.01 18.85
N GLU A 102 15.85 -6.17 17.73
CA GLU A 102 17.04 -5.38 17.39
C GLU A 102 16.68 -3.89 17.14
N LEU A 103 15.54 -3.65 16.48
CA LEU A 103 15.03 -2.29 16.20
C LEU A 103 14.35 -1.63 17.40
N ALA A 104 13.85 -2.42 18.37
CA ALA A 104 13.03 -1.96 19.49
C ALA A 104 13.63 -0.80 20.31
N PRO A 105 14.94 -0.76 20.64
CA PRO A 105 15.52 0.35 21.39
C PRO A 105 15.48 1.69 20.63
N GLY A 106 15.57 1.66 19.30
CA GLY A 106 15.42 2.84 18.45
C GLY A 106 13.95 3.26 18.35
N LEU A 107 13.06 2.29 18.17
CA LEU A 107 11.60 2.48 18.07
C LEU A 107 10.97 2.96 19.38
N SER A 108 11.47 2.55 20.54
CA SER A 108 10.98 3.07 21.83
C SER A 108 11.25 4.56 22.01
N ASN A 109 12.33 5.08 21.38
CA ASN A 109 12.62 6.51 21.38
C ASN A 109 11.71 7.27 20.41
N LEU A 110 11.10 6.59 19.43
CA LEU A 110 10.12 7.13 18.45
C LEU A 110 8.70 7.28 19.02
N ARG A 111 8.46 6.84 20.26
CA ARG A 111 7.16 7.00 20.94
C ARG A 111 6.99 8.42 21.47
N GLY A 112 6.00 9.14 20.96
CA GLY A 112 5.59 10.43 21.52
C GLY A 112 4.70 10.23 22.74
N GLY A 113 5.29 10.01 23.92
CA GLY A 113 4.56 9.92 25.18
C GLY A 113 4.39 11.28 25.89
N ILE A 114 3.50 11.32 26.89
CA ILE A 114 3.19 12.48 27.78
C ILE A 114 4.46 13.12 28.41
N ASP A 115 5.53 12.34 28.61
CA ASP A 115 6.79 12.82 29.19
C ASP A 115 7.79 13.36 28.13
N GLY A 116 7.49 13.20 26.83
CA GLY A 116 8.28 13.66 25.70
C GLY A 116 7.83 15.01 25.19
N GLU A 117 7.91 16.06 26.02
CA GLU A 117 7.63 17.43 25.60
C GLU A 117 8.59 17.88 24.47
N GLY A 118 8.09 17.77 23.24
CA GLY A 118 8.53 18.54 22.09
C GLY A 118 9.69 17.91 21.32
N ARG A 119 9.43 17.71 20.01
CA ARG A 119 10.40 17.65 18.90
C ARG A 119 10.76 16.27 18.31
N SER A 120 9.78 15.40 18.05
CA SER A 120 9.95 14.26 17.13
C SER A 120 10.09 14.65 15.65
N GLN A 121 9.69 15.88 15.28
CA GLN A 121 9.70 16.38 13.89
C GLN A 121 10.77 17.43 13.55
N ILE A 122 11.83 17.65 14.36
CA ILE A 122 12.83 18.72 14.08
C ILE A 122 13.34 18.67 12.63
N PHE A 123 13.59 17.46 12.16
CA PHE A 123 14.14 17.22 10.85
C PHE A 123 13.08 17.22 9.75
N SER A 124 11.87 16.70 9.99
CA SER A 124 10.75 16.83 9.05
C SER A 124 10.33 18.29 8.85
N ASP A 125 10.31 19.10 9.92
CA ASP A 125 9.95 20.53 9.89
C ASP A 125 10.85 21.36 8.95
N ARG A 126 12.08 20.89 8.67
CA ARG A 126 13.00 21.58 7.76
C ARG A 126 12.47 21.67 6.34
N ILE A 127 11.52 20.82 5.95
CA ILE A 127 10.89 20.90 4.63
C ILE A 127 10.25 22.28 4.40
N ARG A 128 9.78 22.94 5.48
CA ARG A 128 9.24 24.30 5.47
C ARG A 128 10.30 25.37 5.17
N ASN A 129 11.60 25.08 5.32
CA ASN A 129 12.66 26.01 4.94
C ASN A 129 12.71 26.24 3.42
N LEU A 130 12.07 25.39 2.62
CA LEU A 130 11.92 25.59 1.18
C LEU A 130 10.76 26.54 0.82
N GLU A 131 9.90 26.90 1.78
CA GLU A 131 8.82 27.87 1.58
C GLU A 131 9.39 29.23 1.12
N GLY A 132 8.82 29.76 0.03
CA GLY A 132 9.21 31.05 -0.55
C GLY A 132 10.55 31.04 -1.32
N THR A 133 11.25 29.91 -1.38
CA THR A 133 12.54 29.79 -2.09
C THR A 133 12.36 29.71 -3.61
N SER A 134 13.48 29.86 -4.34
CA SER A 134 13.50 29.63 -5.79
C SER A 134 13.24 28.16 -6.16
N ILE A 135 13.49 27.22 -5.24
CA ILE A 135 13.21 25.79 -5.44
C ILE A 135 11.70 25.56 -5.45
N GLU A 136 10.97 26.09 -4.46
CA GLU A 136 9.50 26.03 -4.43
C GLU A 136 8.91 26.56 -5.75
N ARG A 137 9.31 27.76 -6.17
CA ARG A 137 8.78 28.35 -7.40
C ARG A 137 9.06 27.51 -8.64
N ARG A 138 10.29 26.98 -8.77
CA ARG A 138 10.66 26.13 -9.93
C ARG A 138 9.88 24.81 -9.96
N LEU A 139 9.72 24.16 -8.80
CA LEU A 139 8.96 22.91 -8.71
C LEU A 139 7.48 23.13 -9.05
N ILE A 140 6.88 24.19 -8.49
CA ILE A 140 5.49 24.54 -8.79
C ILE A 140 5.29 24.99 -10.25
N GLU A 141 6.25 25.72 -10.82
CA GLU A 141 6.23 26.06 -12.26
C GLU A 141 6.37 24.82 -13.14
N GLY A 142 7.18 23.84 -12.73
CA GLY A 142 7.31 22.54 -13.40
C GLY A 142 6.02 21.72 -13.35
N MET A 143 5.33 21.74 -12.20
CA MET A 143 4.05 21.07 -12.00
C MET A 143 2.87 21.77 -12.69
N ARG A 144 3.07 22.98 -13.23
CA ARG A 144 2.02 23.76 -13.92
C ARG A 144 1.34 22.99 -15.06
N LEU A 145 2.03 22.01 -15.65
CA LEU A 145 1.50 21.15 -16.72
C LEU A 145 0.37 20.21 -16.24
N GLU A 146 0.31 19.88 -14.94
CA GLU A 146 -0.78 19.10 -14.33
C GLU A 146 -2.04 19.92 -13.99
N GLY A 147 -1.93 21.24 -14.13
CA GLY A 147 -2.97 22.27 -14.04
C GLY A 147 -3.77 22.38 -12.73
N PHE A 148 -4.61 23.41 -12.70
CA PHE A 148 -5.15 24.05 -11.49
C PHE A 148 -6.51 23.50 -11.03
N GLU A 149 -6.95 22.35 -11.54
CA GLU A 149 -8.33 21.91 -11.36
C GLU A 149 -8.60 21.28 -9.97
N SER A 150 -7.57 20.84 -9.24
CA SER A 150 -7.70 20.36 -7.85
C SER A 150 -8.10 21.47 -6.85
N LEU A 151 -7.71 22.74 -7.10
CA LEU A 151 -8.20 23.91 -6.36
C LEU A 151 -9.71 24.15 -6.57
N ARG A 152 -10.25 23.72 -7.73
CA ARG A 152 -11.67 23.87 -8.07
C ARG A 152 -12.56 22.87 -7.35
N SER A 153 -12.05 21.66 -7.10
CA SER A 153 -12.78 20.61 -6.37
C SER A 153 -12.75 20.86 -4.86
N SER A 154 -11.62 21.31 -4.30
CA SER A 154 -11.46 21.55 -2.86
C SER A 154 -12.13 22.84 -2.38
N ASN A 155 -12.18 23.90 -3.21
CA ASN A 155 -12.78 25.17 -2.82
C ASN A 155 -13.48 25.89 -4.00
N PRO A 156 -14.74 25.53 -4.32
CA PRO A 156 -15.49 26.14 -5.42
C PRO A 156 -15.72 27.65 -5.25
N TRP A 157 -15.63 28.16 -4.01
CA TRP A 157 -15.75 29.58 -3.70
C TRP A 157 -14.46 30.35 -3.96
N ALA A 158 -13.29 29.77 -3.63
CA ALA A 158 -12.00 30.31 -4.00
C ALA A 158 -11.82 30.30 -5.53
N ALA A 159 -12.20 29.20 -6.18
CA ALA A 159 -12.21 29.09 -7.64
C ALA A 159 -13.09 30.15 -8.33
N ASN A 160 -14.29 30.42 -7.81
CA ASN A 160 -15.16 31.48 -8.33
C ASN A 160 -14.60 32.90 -8.12
N ARG A 161 -13.82 33.13 -7.05
CA ARG A 161 -13.11 34.42 -6.85
C ARG A 161 -11.90 34.54 -7.78
N LEU A 162 -11.16 33.46 -7.99
CA LEU A 162 -10.04 33.39 -8.93
C LEU A 162 -10.47 33.68 -10.38
N GLU A 163 -11.69 33.24 -10.75
CA GLU A 163 -12.31 33.51 -12.06
C GLU A 163 -12.75 34.98 -12.25
N GLN A 164 -13.03 35.70 -11.14
CA GLN A 164 -13.43 37.11 -11.16
C GLN A 164 -12.24 38.09 -11.09
N ASP A 165 -11.17 37.71 -10.38
CA ASP A 165 -10.04 38.62 -10.09
C ASP A 165 -8.84 38.46 -11.04
N GLY A 166 -8.91 37.57 -12.05
CA GLY A 166 -7.85 37.42 -13.06
C GLY A 166 -6.51 37.01 -12.45
N ALA A 167 -6.52 35.90 -11.70
CA ALA A 167 -5.42 35.51 -10.82
C ALA A 167 -4.07 35.34 -11.53
N ARG A 168 -3.02 35.85 -10.87
CA ARG A 168 -1.63 35.55 -11.18
C ARG A 168 -1.22 34.27 -10.45
N LEU A 169 -0.49 33.42 -11.17
CA LEU A 169 -0.03 32.10 -10.74
C LEU A 169 1.04 32.13 -9.61
N ASP A 170 1.40 33.32 -9.15
CA ASP A 170 2.37 33.59 -8.09
C ASP A 170 1.70 34.03 -6.77
N SER A 171 0.36 33.94 -6.65
CA SER A 171 -0.33 34.36 -5.43
C SER A 171 -0.03 33.41 -4.26
N GLU A 172 0.28 33.99 -3.08
CA GLU A 172 0.54 33.27 -1.83
C GLU A 172 -0.55 32.24 -1.49
N ALA A 173 -1.82 32.58 -1.71
CA ALA A 173 -2.94 31.67 -1.44
C ALA A 173 -2.96 30.42 -2.33
N MET A 174 -2.40 30.50 -3.53
CA MET A 174 -2.32 29.35 -4.44
C MET A 174 -1.12 28.48 -4.08
N LEU A 175 0.04 29.09 -3.80
CA LEU A 175 1.23 28.38 -3.32
C LEU A 175 0.93 27.61 -2.03
N ASP A 176 0.19 28.22 -1.09
CA ASP A 176 -0.24 27.56 0.16
C ASP A 176 -1.00 26.24 -0.06
N GLN A 177 -1.78 26.12 -1.14
CA GLN A 177 -2.57 24.91 -1.42
C GLN A 177 -1.83 23.86 -2.25
N ILE A 178 -0.94 24.26 -3.16
CA ILE A 178 -0.30 23.32 -4.11
C ILE A 178 1.13 22.94 -3.74
N SER A 179 1.75 23.67 -2.81
CA SER A 179 3.14 23.44 -2.39
C SER A 179 3.21 22.42 -1.25
N PRO A 180 3.88 21.27 -1.44
CA PRO A 180 4.07 20.28 -0.37
C PRO A 180 4.95 20.79 0.78
N PHE A 181 5.54 21.98 0.63
CA PHE A 181 6.34 22.63 1.67
C PHE A 181 5.49 23.49 2.61
N ARG A 182 4.20 23.66 2.32
CA ARG A 182 3.26 24.52 3.05
C ARG A 182 2.14 23.70 3.68
N GLY A 183 1.49 24.29 4.69
CA GLY A 183 0.45 23.60 5.47
C GLY A 183 -0.82 23.27 4.67
N GLY A 184 -1.22 24.15 3.74
CA GLY A 184 -2.44 23.96 2.96
C GLY A 184 -2.41 22.80 1.96
N PHE A 185 -1.23 22.28 1.61
CA PHE A 185 -1.11 21.12 0.73
C PHE A 185 -1.63 19.84 1.37
N GLY A 186 -1.27 19.58 2.63
CA GLY A 186 -1.81 18.44 3.38
C GLY A 186 -3.33 18.51 3.50
N GLU A 187 -3.89 19.72 3.69
CA GLU A 187 -5.34 19.93 3.71
C GLU A 187 -5.98 19.68 2.34
N MET A 188 -5.37 20.14 1.24
CA MET A 188 -5.87 19.89 -0.12
C MET A 188 -5.87 18.39 -0.43
N VAL A 189 -4.75 17.74 -0.15
CA VAL A 189 -4.49 16.30 -0.35
C VAL A 189 -5.47 15.44 0.46
N ASN A 190 -5.82 15.88 1.68
CA ASN A 190 -6.82 15.21 2.52
C ASN A 190 -8.25 15.75 2.37
N SER A 191 -8.50 16.76 1.51
CA SER A 191 -9.79 17.46 1.48
C SER A 191 -10.95 16.56 1.07
N GLU A 192 -10.68 15.60 0.19
CA GLU A 192 -11.65 14.58 -0.23
C GLU A 192 -11.98 13.64 0.93
N LEU A 193 -10.97 13.16 1.66
CA LEU A 193 -11.14 12.35 2.86
C LEU A 193 -11.93 13.12 3.92
N VAL A 194 -11.57 14.36 4.25
CA VAL A 194 -12.28 15.20 5.23
C VAL A 194 -13.75 15.40 4.83
N THR A 195 -14.01 15.60 3.54
CA THR A 195 -15.38 15.74 3.03
C THR A 195 -16.15 14.44 3.17
N GLU A 196 -15.52 13.30 2.87
CA GLU A 196 -16.11 11.97 3.01
C GLU A 196 -16.34 11.59 4.47
N THR A 197 -15.38 11.82 5.37
CA THR A 197 -15.52 11.63 6.82
C THR A 197 -16.67 12.50 7.34
N ALA A 198 -16.79 13.75 6.90
CA ALA A 198 -17.92 14.58 7.27
C ALA A 198 -19.26 14.00 6.77
N PHE A 199 -19.31 13.35 5.60
CA PHE A 199 -20.50 12.62 5.17
C PHE A 199 -20.74 11.36 6.02
N ALA A 200 -19.70 10.59 6.31
CA ALA A 200 -19.76 9.38 7.13
C ALA A 200 -20.23 9.67 8.56
N ASP A 201 -19.73 10.74 9.19
CA ASP A 201 -20.15 11.24 10.51
C ASP A 201 -21.63 11.68 10.53
N ASN A 202 -22.17 12.02 9.36
CA ASN A 202 -23.57 12.36 9.18
C ASN A 202 -24.41 11.16 8.71
N TYR A 203 -23.86 9.94 8.76
CA TYR A 203 -24.51 8.71 8.31
C TYR A 203 -25.01 8.85 6.87
N MET A 204 -24.13 9.32 5.98
CA MET A 204 -24.41 9.48 4.57
C MET A 204 -23.38 8.70 3.74
N TYR A 205 -23.89 7.78 2.92
CA TYR A 205 -23.09 7.08 1.94
C TYR A 205 -22.85 7.95 0.69
N PHE A 206 -21.59 8.25 0.37
CA PHE A 206 -21.23 8.92 -0.88
C PHE A 206 -20.40 7.98 -1.78
N PRO A 207 -21.01 7.37 -2.79
CA PRO A 207 -20.28 6.53 -3.74
C PRO A 207 -19.55 7.38 -4.78
N ARG A 208 -18.30 7.78 -4.52
CA ARG A 208 -17.43 8.35 -5.59
C ARG A 208 -16.61 7.29 -6.26
N ASP A 209 -15.92 6.47 -5.46
CA ASP A 209 -14.80 5.70 -6.01
C ASP A 209 -14.87 4.20 -5.68
N ALA A 210 -15.46 3.78 -4.55
CA ALA A 210 -15.49 2.39 -4.04
C ALA A 210 -15.92 1.27 -5.00
N ILE A 211 -16.97 1.51 -5.77
CA ILE A 211 -17.84 0.49 -6.38
C ILE A 211 -17.24 -0.19 -7.63
N PHE A 212 -16.06 0.25 -8.05
CA PHE A 212 -15.43 -0.16 -9.31
C PHE A 212 -14.53 -1.38 -9.07
N THR A 213 -15.09 -2.54 -8.74
CA THR A 213 -14.33 -3.78 -8.54
C THR A 213 -14.44 -4.68 -9.77
N SER A 214 -13.44 -4.68 -10.64
CA SER A 214 -13.47 -5.46 -11.90
C SER A 214 -13.63 -6.95 -11.65
N ARG A 215 -13.02 -7.50 -10.58
CA ARG A 215 -13.10 -8.92 -10.19
C ARG A 215 -14.49 -9.37 -9.75
N TYR A 216 -15.11 -8.62 -8.85
CA TYR A 216 -16.50 -8.82 -8.46
C TYR A 216 -17.46 -8.61 -9.65
N ASN A 217 -17.22 -7.55 -10.44
CA ASN A 217 -17.98 -7.29 -11.65
C ASN A 217 -17.73 -8.36 -12.73
N ARG A 218 -16.59 -9.05 -12.77
CA ARG A 218 -16.30 -10.15 -13.70
C ARG A 218 -17.17 -11.35 -13.35
N TRP A 219 -17.32 -11.68 -12.07
CA TRP A 219 -18.26 -12.72 -11.63
C TRP A 219 -19.70 -12.40 -12.05
N TRP A 220 -20.19 -11.19 -11.77
CA TRP A 220 -21.54 -10.78 -12.15
C TRP A 220 -21.71 -10.67 -13.68
N ALA A 221 -20.69 -10.20 -14.39
CA ALA A 221 -20.70 -10.15 -15.85
C ALA A 221 -20.90 -11.55 -16.43
N GLU A 222 -20.19 -12.56 -15.92
CA GLU A 222 -20.36 -13.96 -16.29
C GLU A 222 -21.71 -14.53 -15.85
N ALA A 223 -22.17 -14.24 -14.63
CA ALA A 223 -23.47 -14.70 -14.13
C ALA A 223 -24.65 -14.20 -14.98
N PHE A 224 -24.50 -13.02 -15.60
CA PHE A 224 -25.47 -12.44 -16.54
C PHE A 224 -25.15 -12.74 -18.02
N ARG A 225 -24.16 -13.59 -18.34
CA ARG A 225 -23.85 -13.96 -19.73
C ARG A 225 -25.09 -14.52 -20.44
N GLY A 226 -25.37 -14.00 -21.63
CA GLY A 226 -26.54 -14.38 -22.43
C GLY A 226 -27.89 -13.81 -21.95
N ARG A 227 -27.91 -12.99 -20.88
CA ARG A 227 -29.11 -12.24 -20.45
C ARG A 227 -29.20 -10.88 -21.16
N PRO A 228 -30.40 -10.32 -21.37
CA PRO A 228 -30.53 -8.95 -21.89
C PRO A 228 -29.90 -7.92 -20.94
N GLN A 229 -29.10 -6.98 -21.46
CA GLN A 229 -28.44 -5.93 -20.67
C GLN A 229 -29.44 -5.08 -19.85
N GLY A 230 -30.62 -4.79 -20.41
CA GLY A 230 -31.67 -4.08 -19.68
C GLY A 230 -32.21 -4.85 -18.47
N GLU A 231 -32.24 -6.18 -18.53
CA GLU A 231 -32.59 -7.02 -17.37
C GLU A 231 -31.47 -6.95 -16.33
N ALA A 232 -30.22 -7.12 -16.76
CA ALA A 232 -29.04 -7.03 -15.90
C ALA A 232 -29.00 -5.70 -15.12
N GLY A 233 -29.18 -4.56 -15.79
CA GLY A 233 -29.22 -3.25 -15.13
C GLY A 233 -30.43 -3.03 -14.20
N ILE A 234 -31.57 -3.68 -14.42
CA ILE A 234 -32.70 -3.65 -13.47
C ILE A 234 -32.40 -4.51 -12.25
N ARG A 235 -31.91 -5.74 -12.43
CA ARG A 235 -31.57 -6.66 -11.34
C ARG A 235 -30.48 -6.07 -10.44
N TRP A 236 -29.49 -5.44 -11.05
CA TRP A 236 -28.41 -4.78 -10.33
C TRP A 236 -28.88 -3.63 -9.46
N ARG A 237 -29.78 -2.79 -9.98
CA ARG A 237 -30.46 -1.75 -9.19
C ARG A 237 -31.27 -2.32 -8.04
N GLN A 238 -31.98 -3.43 -8.26
CA GLN A 238 -32.77 -4.07 -7.21
C GLN A 238 -31.90 -4.61 -6.08
N ALA A 239 -30.77 -5.25 -6.41
CA ALA A 239 -29.80 -5.74 -5.43
C ALA A 239 -29.23 -4.59 -4.59
N PHE A 240 -28.76 -3.54 -5.27
CA PHE A 240 -28.15 -2.38 -4.59
C PHE A 240 -29.16 -1.60 -3.75
N LEU A 241 -30.38 -1.40 -4.27
CA LEU A 241 -31.45 -0.79 -3.49
C LEU A 241 -31.75 -1.61 -2.24
N ARG A 242 -31.80 -2.93 -2.33
CA ARG A 242 -32.05 -3.79 -1.17
C ARG A 242 -30.95 -3.66 -0.12
N ALA A 243 -29.68 -3.71 -0.53
CA ALA A 243 -28.54 -3.59 0.38
C ALA A 243 -28.57 -2.24 1.12
N VAL A 244 -28.63 -1.13 0.37
CA VAL A 244 -28.66 0.21 0.97
C VAL A 244 -29.89 0.42 1.85
N MET A 245 -31.08 -0.03 1.44
CA MET A 245 -32.29 0.13 2.28
C MET A 245 -32.20 -0.66 3.58
N LEU A 246 -31.57 -1.84 3.57
CA LEU A 246 -31.34 -2.62 4.78
C LEU A 246 -30.28 -1.96 5.67
N HIS A 247 -29.24 -1.36 5.11
CA HIS A 247 -28.20 -0.61 5.83
C HIS A 247 -28.81 0.61 6.55
N GLU A 248 -29.58 1.42 5.83
CA GLU A 248 -30.27 2.58 6.38
C GLU A 248 -31.34 2.19 7.42
N LEU A 249 -31.97 1.01 7.25
CA LEU A 249 -32.84 0.45 8.28
C LEU A 249 -32.06 0.03 9.53
N GLY A 250 -30.83 -0.47 9.38
CA GLY A 250 -29.91 -0.77 10.47
C GLY A 250 -29.66 0.44 11.36
N HIS A 251 -29.36 1.60 10.76
CA HIS A 251 -29.28 2.87 11.51
C HIS A 251 -30.59 3.21 12.26
N GLY A 252 -31.73 2.88 11.65
CA GLY A 252 -33.04 2.99 12.29
C GLY A 252 -33.22 2.12 13.54
N LEU A 253 -32.56 0.97 13.56
CA LEU A 253 -32.51 0.05 14.69
C LEU A 253 -31.36 0.35 15.65
N GLY A 254 -30.68 1.49 15.50
CA GLY A 254 -29.59 1.90 16.38
C GLY A 254 -28.25 1.23 16.09
N LEU A 255 -28.07 0.59 14.93
CA LEU A 255 -26.77 0.08 14.53
C LEU A 255 -25.89 1.22 14.01
N GLU A 256 -24.66 1.26 14.50
CA GLU A 256 -23.58 2.06 13.94
C GLU A 256 -22.93 1.34 12.76
N HIS A 257 -22.08 2.03 12.00
CA HIS A 257 -21.23 1.34 11.03
C HIS A 257 -20.32 0.34 11.75
N ASN A 258 -20.03 -0.77 11.08
CA ASN A 258 -19.04 -1.75 11.52
C ASN A 258 -18.07 -2.03 10.36
N PHE A 259 -16.96 -1.30 10.34
CA PHE A 259 -15.89 -1.40 9.32
C PHE A 259 -14.93 -2.57 9.55
N ALA A 260 -15.09 -3.31 10.65
CA ALA A 260 -14.34 -4.53 10.86
C ALA A 260 -15.01 -5.76 10.20
N GLY A 261 -16.20 -5.57 9.60
CA GLY A 261 -16.97 -6.64 8.97
C GLY A 261 -16.21 -7.30 7.82
N SER A 262 -15.39 -6.55 7.09
CA SER A 262 -14.49 -7.02 6.04
C SER A 262 -13.40 -7.96 6.55
N TYR A 263 -13.01 -7.90 7.83
CA TYR A 263 -11.94 -8.75 8.40
C TYR A 263 -12.46 -9.91 9.25
N ASP A 264 -13.76 -9.93 9.53
CA ASP A 264 -14.40 -10.89 10.44
C ASP A 264 -14.67 -12.24 9.76
N ARG A 265 -13.58 -12.90 9.33
CA ARG A 265 -13.59 -14.15 8.55
C ARG A 265 -14.34 -15.29 9.22
N ASN A 266 -14.40 -15.27 10.56
CA ASN A 266 -15.09 -16.24 11.39
C ASN A 266 -16.63 -16.12 11.26
N HIS A 267 -17.12 -14.98 10.76
CA HIS A 267 -18.54 -14.61 10.76
C HIS A 267 -19.09 -14.22 9.38
N TYR A 268 -18.35 -14.56 8.31
CA TYR A 268 -18.82 -14.39 6.94
C TYR A 268 -20.07 -15.23 6.61
N ALA A 269 -20.64 -14.97 5.43
CA ALA A 269 -21.77 -15.73 4.94
C ALA A 269 -21.38 -17.17 4.55
N ASP A 270 -22.31 -18.12 4.64
CA ASP A 270 -22.06 -19.56 4.40
C ASP A 270 -21.39 -19.86 3.05
N GLY A 271 -21.63 -19.03 2.03
CA GLY A 271 -20.99 -19.19 0.71
C GLY A 271 -19.46 -19.06 0.75
N TYR A 272 -18.91 -18.28 1.69
CA TYR A 272 -17.47 -18.23 1.93
C TYR A 272 -16.94 -19.59 2.40
N PHE A 273 -17.53 -20.14 3.47
CA PHE A 273 -17.12 -21.43 4.03
C PHE A 273 -17.26 -22.56 3.01
N ASN A 274 -18.36 -22.58 2.25
CA ASN A 274 -18.58 -23.56 1.19
C ASN A 274 -17.50 -23.53 0.11
N LEU A 275 -16.90 -22.36 -0.16
CA LEU A 275 -15.81 -22.21 -1.11
C LEU A 275 -14.48 -22.61 -0.50
N VAL A 276 -14.09 -22.01 0.62
CA VAL A 276 -12.73 -22.17 1.16
C VAL A 276 -12.49 -23.56 1.76
N THR A 277 -13.55 -24.25 2.21
CA THR A 277 -13.45 -25.63 2.76
C THR A 277 -13.66 -26.71 1.69
N GLN A 278 -13.86 -26.34 0.42
CA GLN A 278 -14.03 -27.29 -0.66
C GLN A 278 -12.79 -28.18 -0.82
N THR A 279 -13.00 -29.48 -0.95
CA THR A 279 -11.96 -30.46 -1.27
C THR A 279 -12.13 -31.02 -2.68
N ASP A 280 -11.01 -31.40 -3.30
CA ASP A 280 -11.01 -32.16 -4.55
C ASP A 280 -11.21 -33.66 -4.33
N ALA A 281 -11.06 -34.46 -5.39
CA ALA A 281 -11.19 -35.91 -5.32
C ALA A 281 -10.07 -36.61 -4.52
N ALA A 282 -8.93 -35.93 -4.30
CA ALA A 282 -7.82 -36.40 -3.48
C ALA A 282 -8.01 -36.02 -1.99
N GLY A 283 -8.92 -35.09 -1.70
CA GLY A 283 -9.16 -34.57 -0.36
C GLY A 283 -8.43 -33.26 -0.07
N ASP A 284 -7.78 -32.66 -1.07
CA ASP A 284 -6.99 -31.44 -0.91
C ASP A 284 -7.89 -30.18 -0.98
N HIS A 285 -7.65 -29.21 -0.10
CA HIS A 285 -8.37 -27.94 -0.10
C HIS A 285 -7.87 -27.01 -1.21
N THR A 286 -8.46 -27.11 -2.40
CA THR A 286 -8.01 -26.36 -3.58
C THR A 286 -8.22 -24.84 -3.48
N MET A 287 -9.10 -24.41 -2.57
CA MET A 287 -9.45 -23.01 -2.36
C MET A 287 -8.90 -22.44 -1.04
N ALA A 288 -8.11 -23.20 -0.26
CA ALA A 288 -7.42 -22.63 0.90
C ALA A 288 -6.21 -21.80 0.44
N LEU A 289 -5.93 -20.65 1.09
CA LEU A 289 -4.74 -19.88 0.72
C LEU A 289 -3.48 -20.68 1.12
N PRO A 290 -2.48 -20.76 0.23
CA PRO A 290 -1.22 -21.41 0.55
C PRO A 290 -0.48 -20.65 1.66
N VAL A 291 -0.01 -21.38 2.66
CA VAL A 291 0.82 -20.85 3.74
C VAL A 291 2.28 -20.90 3.31
N LEU A 292 3.05 -19.84 3.54
CA LEU A 292 4.45 -19.75 3.08
C LEU A 292 5.32 -20.93 3.56
N ASP A 293 5.12 -21.35 4.82
CA ASP A 293 5.89 -22.43 5.46
C ASP A 293 5.76 -23.80 4.78
N THR A 294 4.76 -24.00 3.90
CA THR A 294 4.58 -25.27 3.17
C THR A 294 5.45 -25.37 1.91
N TYR A 295 6.10 -24.28 1.51
CA TYR A 295 6.95 -24.19 0.30
C TYR A 295 8.45 -24.35 0.59
N ASP A 296 8.84 -24.66 1.84
CA ASP A 296 10.20 -25.03 2.27
C ASP A 296 10.56 -26.43 1.73
N CYS A 297 11.44 -26.50 0.73
CA CYS A 297 11.81 -27.75 0.06
C CYS A 297 13.09 -28.38 0.63
N GLY A 298 13.46 -29.52 0.06
CA GLY A 298 14.61 -30.30 0.48
C GLY A 298 15.94 -29.56 0.28
N THR A 299 17.01 -29.98 0.98
CA THR A 299 18.38 -29.47 0.76
C THR A 299 18.90 -29.72 -0.67
N ASP A 300 18.23 -30.59 -1.42
CA ASP A 300 18.48 -30.89 -2.83
C ASP A 300 17.72 -29.94 -3.79
N GLY A 301 16.88 -29.05 -3.27
CA GLY A 301 16.05 -28.10 -4.02
C GLY A 301 14.84 -28.74 -4.72
N ILE A 302 14.49 -29.99 -4.38
CA ILE A 302 13.38 -30.72 -5.02
C ILE A 302 12.12 -30.60 -4.15
N CYS A 303 11.06 -30.01 -4.70
CA CYS A 303 9.80 -29.77 -3.99
C CYS A 303 8.75 -30.87 -4.27
N PRO A 304 7.70 -31.00 -3.43
CA PRO A 304 6.54 -31.83 -3.75
C PRO A 304 6.01 -31.51 -5.17
N GLY A 305 6.03 -32.50 -6.07
CA GLY A 305 5.61 -32.34 -7.47
C GLY A 305 6.75 -32.26 -8.49
N ASP A 306 7.99 -32.04 -8.06
CA ASP A 306 9.16 -32.05 -8.94
C ASP A 306 9.57 -33.48 -9.36
N ALA A 307 10.10 -33.63 -10.57
CA ALA A 307 10.52 -34.92 -11.10
C ALA A 307 11.71 -35.47 -10.30
N GLY A 308 11.51 -36.59 -9.60
CA GLY A 308 12.52 -37.18 -8.72
C GLY A 308 12.32 -36.86 -7.24
N TYR A 309 11.26 -36.13 -6.88
CA TYR A 309 10.88 -35.89 -5.48
C TYR A 309 10.74 -37.23 -4.74
N PRO A 310 11.60 -37.53 -3.74
CA PRO A 310 11.62 -38.82 -3.07
C PRO A 310 10.41 -39.04 -2.13
N GLY A 311 9.55 -38.01 -1.98
CA GLY A 311 8.48 -37.94 -1.00
C GLY A 311 8.86 -36.97 0.14
N ALA A 312 7.90 -36.63 0.99
CA ALA A 312 8.19 -35.89 2.22
C ALA A 312 8.98 -36.79 3.17
N ASP A 313 10.30 -36.84 3.00
CA ASP A 313 11.14 -37.38 4.06
C ASP A 313 11.13 -36.35 5.19
N LEU A 314 10.63 -36.77 6.35
CA LEU A 314 10.59 -35.98 7.57
C LEU A 314 12.03 -35.61 7.96
N GLY A 315 12.56 -34.52 7.40
CA GLY A 315 13.93 -34.08 7.67
C GLY A 315 14.66 -33.37 6.53
N GLU A 316 14.09 -33.22 5.33
CA GLU A 316 14.78 -32.51 4.25
C GLU A 316 14.53 -31.00 4.18
N ARG A 317 13.48 -30.47 4.84
CA ARG A 317 13.24 -29.02 4.97
C ARG A 317 14.50 -28.33 5.50
N ASP A 318 15.10 -27.45 4.69
CA ASP A 318 16.40 -26.85 4.98
C ASP A 318 16.31 -25.60 5.87
N ASN A 319 15.08 -25.22 6.23
CA ASN A 319 14.72 -24.09 7.07
C ASN A 319 14.99 -22.72 6.43
N ASN A 320 15.13 -22.68 5.12
CA ASN A 320 15.49 -21.50 4.36
C ASN A 320 14.62 -21.41 3.10
N ILE A 321 13.51 -20.67 3.16
CA ILE A 321 12.68 -20.38 1.99
C ILE A 321 13.54 -19.62 1.00
N THR A 322 13.91 -20.22 -0.12
CA THR A 322 14.69 -19.60 -1.19
C THR A 322 13.83 -18.65 -2.03
N HIS A 323 14.49 -17.79 -2.82
CA HIS A 323 13.78 -16.92 -3.78
C HIS A 323 12.90 -17.74 -4.75
N ALA A 324 13.34 -18.93 -5.17
CA ALA A 324 12.59 -19.80 -6.06
C ALA A 324 11.32 -20.37 -5.41
N GLU A 325 11.40 -20.76 -4.14
CA GLU A 325 10.25 -21.26 -3.37
C GLU A 325 9.23 -20.14 -3.10
N MET A 326 9.72 -18.95 -2.79
CA MET A 326 8.86 -17.79 -2.57
C MET A 326 8.14 -17.32 -3.84
N THR A 327 8.84 -17.41 -4.97
CA THR A 327 8.27 -17.21 -6.32
C THR A 327 7.14 -18.20 -6.58
N ARG A 328 7.34 -19.49 -6.26
CA ARG A 328 6.32 -20.55 -6.40
C ARG A 328 5.12 -20.29 -5.50
N TRP A 329 5.36 -19.98 -4.21
CA TRP A 329 4.29 -19.64 -3.26
C TRP A 329 3.47 -18.44 -3.72
N ALA A 330 4.11 -17.36 -4.16
CA ALA A 330 3.40 -16.16 -4.63
C ALA A 330 2.56 -16.43 -5.89
N ALA A 331 3.06 -17.26 -6.80
CA ALA A 331 2.33 -17.68 -7.99
C ALA A 331 1.09 -18.51 -7.62
N ASP A 332 1.23 -19.47 -6.71
CA ASP A 332 0.11 -20.28 -6.23
C ASP A 332 -0.90 -19.49 -5.41
N LEU A 333 -0.44 -18.59 -4.53
CA LEU A 333 -1.30 -17.69 -3.75
C LEU A 333 -2.20 -16.90 -4.69
N ARG A 334 -1.62 -16.34 -5.75
CA ARG A 334 -2.38 -15.60 -6.75
C ARG A 334 -3.34 -16.48 -7.52
N ARG A 335 -2.89 -17.65 -7.99
CA ARG A 335 -3.75 -18.61 -8.70
C ARG A 335 -4.98 -18.94 -7.85
N VAL A 336 -4.79 -19.24 -6.56
CA VAL A 336 -5.90 -19.52 -5.63
C VAL A 336 -6.80 -18.30 -5.45
N ARG A 337 -6.25 -17.09 -5.26
CA ARG A 337 -7.05 -15.86 -5.16
C ARG A 337 -7.90 -15.58 -6.41
N GLU A 338 -7.34 -15.81 -7.59
CA GLU A 338 -8.05 -15.68 -8.86
C GLU A 338 -9.14 -16.75 -9.00
N GLU A 339 -8.89 -17.98 -8.57
CA GLU A 339 -9.88 -19.06 -8.53
C GLU A 339 -11.03 -18.75 -7.57
N ARG A 340 -10.72 -18.31 -6.34
CA ARG A 340 -11.71 -17.84 -5.35
C ARG A 340 -12.57 -16.71 -5.92
N THR A 341 -11.93 -15.74 -6.58
CA THR A 341 -12.61 -14.63 -7.25
C THR A 341 -13.57 -15.12 -8.33
N ARG A 342 -13.11 -16.00 -9.23
CA ARG A 342 -13.96 -16.60 -10.28
C ARG A 342 -15.12 -17.42 -9.70
N ALA A 343 -14.92 -18.02 -8.54
CA ALA A 343 -15.98 -18.72 -7.82
C ALA A 343 -16.98 -17.79 -7.11
N GLY A 344 -16.66 -16.49 -6.99
CA GLY A 344 -17.55 -15.47 -6.45
C GLY A 344 -17.38 -15.21 -4.96
N ILE A 345 -16.19 -15.46 -4.40
CA ILE A 345 -15.91 -15.25 -2.97
C ILE A 345 -16.26 -13.84 -2.47
N GLY A 346 -16.05 -12.82 -3.31
CA GLY A 346 -16.37 -11.41 -3.00
C GLY A 346 -17.86 -11.09 -2.85
N ASN A 347 -18.76 -12.08 -3.01
CA ASN A 347 -20.16 -11.91 -2.63
C ASN A 347 -20.42 -12.26 -1.17
N THR A 348 -19.42 -12.73 -0.41
CA THR A 348 -19.64 -13.37 0.90
C THR A 348 -18.69 -12.94 2.01
N MET A 349 -17.69 -12.12 1.70
CA MET A 349 -16.62 -11.71 2.63
C MET A 349 -17.00 -10.47 3.46
N THR A 350 -18.16 -10.50 4.11
CA THR A 350 -18.49 -9.54 5.16
C THR A 350 -19.35 -10.19 6.23
N SER A 351 -19.12 -9.84 7.50
CA SER A 351 -19.99 -10.25 8.61
C SER A 351 -21.12 -9.25 8.90
N SER A 352 -21.12 -8.08 8.27
CA SER A 352 -21.97 -6.94 8.60
C SER A 352 -22.35 -6.13 7.36
N LEU A 353 -23.65 -5.92 7.15
CA LEU A 353 -24.15 -4.98 6.14
C LEU A 353 -23.87 -3.51 6.53
N MET A 354 -23.57 -3.26 7.80
CA MET A 354 -23.17 -1.94 8.28
C MET A 354 -21.71 -1.57 7.92
N ASP A 355 -21.03 -2.42 7.16
CA ASP A 355 -19.73 -2.13 6.58
C ASP A 355 -19.87 -1.35 5.26
N TYR A 356 -18.81 -0.62 4.91
CA TYR A 356 -18.54 -0.13 3.58
C TYR A 356 -17.48 -0.99 2.93
N ASN A 357 -17.75 -2.27 2.78
CA ASN A 357 -16.84 -3.22 2.16
C ASN A 357 -16.53 -2.84 0.68
N GLY A 358 -15.31 -3.12 0.24
CA GLY A 358 -14.80 -2.78 -1.09
C GLY A 358 -15.38 -3.66 -2.20
N ASP A 359 -15.85 -4.86 -1.88
CA ASP A 359 -16.31 -5.87 -2.84
C ASP A 359 -17.83 -5.99 -3.03
N LEU A 360 -18.64 -5.17 -2.35
CA LEU A 360 -20.12 -5.26 -2.38
C LEU A 360 -20.70 -6.65 -1.96
N SER A 361 -19.97 -7.41 -1.14
CA SER A 361 -20.48 -8.59 -0.43
C SER A 361 -21.70 -8.32 0.46
N ASP A 362 -21.88 -7.10 0.96
CA ASP A 362 -23.09 -6.61 1.63
C ASP A 362 -24.39 -6.85 0.81
N MET A 363 -24.31 -6.92 -0.52
CA MET A 363 -25.44 -7.28 -1.37
C MET A 363 -26.03 -8.68 -1.08
N ALA A 364 -25.31 -9.56 -0.39
CA ALA A 364 -25.83 -10.84 0.07
C ALA A 364 -26.95 -10.70 1.11
N GLY A 365 -27.04 -9.56 1.79
CA GLY A 365 -28.05 -9.24 2.79
C GLY A 365 -27.48 -9.16 4.20
N LEU A 366 -28.32 -9.46 5.20
CA LEU A 366 -27.96 -9.32 6.62
C LEU A 366 -26.87 -10.33 7.01
N GLY A 367 -25.76 -9.80 7.52
CA GLY A 367 -24.66 -10.54 8.09
C GLY A 367 -25.00 -11.13 9.46
N ARG A 368 -24.04 -11.88 10.02
CA ARG A 368 -24.18 -12.51 11.34
C ARG A 368 -24.10 -11.47 12.46
N TYR A 369 -23.18 -10.51 12.34
CA TYR A 369 -23.04 -9.39 13.28
C TYR A 369 -24.33 -8.59 13.37
N ASP A 370 -24.95 -8.25 12.24
CA ASP A 370 -26.19 -7.45 12.20
C ASP A 370 -27.31 -8.07 13.05
N ARG A 371 -27.42 -9.41 13.01
CA ARG A 371 -28.43 -10.15 13.78
C ARG A 371 -28.08 -10.16 15.26
N ALA A 372 -26.82 -10.46 15.59
CA ALA A 372 -26.33 -10.46 16.97
C ALA A 372 -26.47 -9.09 17.63
N ALA A 373 -26.16 -8.00 16.92
CA ALA A 373 -26.34 -6.64 17.38
C ALA A 373 -27.81 -6.32 17.70
N VAL A 374 -28.75 -6.77 16.87
CA VAL A 374 -30.19 -6.61 17.13
C VAL A 374 -30.65 -7.46 18.32
N TYR A 375 -30.19 -8.70 18.44
CA TYR A 375 -30.47 -9.58 19.59
C TYR A 375 -30.03 -8.93 20.90
N PHE A 376 -28.82 -8.38 20.91
CA PHE A 376 -28.28 -7.70 22.08
C PHE A 376 -29.06 -6.43 22.41
N ASN A 377 -29.16 -5.50 21.47
CA ASN A 377 -29.69 -4.17 21.71
C ASN A 377 -31.18 -4.15 22.10
N TYR A 378 -32.00 -5.07 21.56
CA TYR A 378 -33.45 -5.06 21.80
C TYR A 378 -33.93 -6.14 22.76
N PHE A 379 -33.17 -7.22 22.94
CA PHE A 379 -33.61 -8.37 23.72
C PHE A 379 -32.66 -8.74 24.86
N ASN A 380 -31.50 -8.07 24.99
CA ASN A 380 -30.43 -8.47 25.89
C ASN A 380 -30.05 -9.94 25.70
N LEU A 381 -29.99 -10.39 24.43
CA LEU A 381 -29.59 -11.75 24.07
C LEU A 381 -28.24 -11.73 23.37
N VAL A 382 -27.37 -12.66 23.73
CA VAL A 382 -26.06 -12.89 23.10
C VAL A 382 -26.00 -14.31 22.56
N GLU A 383 -25.19 -14.51 21.52
CA GLU A 383 -24.97 -15.82 20.93
C GLU A 383 -23.85 -16.56 21.67
N ALA A 384 -24.01 -17.86 21.86
CA ALA A 384 -22.96 -18.79 22.26
C ALA A 384 -22.92 -19.95 21.27
N PHE A 385 -21.73 -20.42 20.88
CA PHE A 385 -21.59 -21.63 20.09
C PHE A 385 -21.97 -22.86 20.94
N GLU A 386 -22.54 -23.88 20.31
CA GLU A 386 -22.74 -25.20 20.91
C GLU A 386 -21.53 -26.09 20.53
N GLY A 387 -20.53 -26.17 21.43
CA GLY A 387 -19.24 -26.83 21.25
C GLY A 387 -18.15 -25.95 20.64
N ASP A 388 -16.96 -26.53 20.45
CA ASP A 388 -15.78 -25.87 19.87
C ASP A 388 -16.00 -25.56 18.36
N PRO A 389 -16.07 -24.27 17.97
CA PRO A 389 -16.22 -23.89 16.56
C PRO A 389 -14.92 -24.01 15.76
N THR A 390 -13.78 -24.23 16.40
CA THR A 390 -12.46 -24.14 15.78
C THR A 390 -12.22 -25.27 14.79
N TYR A 391 -11.92 -24.92 13.54
CA TYR A 391 -11.42 -25.88 12.56
C TYR A 391 -9.97 -26.25 12.88
N ARG A 392 -9.71 -27.55 13.06
CA ARG A 392 -8.37 -28.12 13.26
C ARG A 392 -8.14 -29.21 12.23
N GLU A 393 -7.37 -28.90 11.20
CA GLU A 393 -7.13 -29.82 10.09
C GLU A 393 -5.93 -30.74 10.35
N GLY A 394 -4.97 -30.27 11.16
CA GLY A 394 -3.68 -30.94 11.35
C GLY A 394 -2.71 -30.77 10.17
N VAL A 395 -3.10 -29.97 9.17
CA VAL A 395 -2.29 -29.54 8.00
C VAL A 395 -2.23 -28.01 8.02
N THR A 396 -1.07 -27.41 7.75
CA THR A 396 -0.86 -25.95 7.78
C THR A 396 -1.50 -25.26 6.57
N THR A 397 -2.83 -25.09 6.58
CA THR A 397 -3.58 -24.30 5.58
C THR A 397 -4.08 -22.98 6.18
N SER A 398 -4.58 -22.04 5.36
CA SER A 398 -5.20 -20.80 5.86
C SER A 398 -6.49 -21.02 6.66
N LEU A 399 -7.00 -22.26 6.68
CA LEU A 399 -8.20 -22.66 7.42
C LEU A 399 -7.91 -23.02 8.87
N GLU A 400 -6.65 -23.23 9.25
CA GLU A 400 -6.28 -23.48 10.63
C GLU A 400 -6.76 -22.30 11.50
N THR A 401 -7.34 -22.62 12.66
CA THR A 401 -7.99 -21.68 13.59
C THR A 401 -9.22 -20.93 13.07
N LEU A 402 -9.73 -21.26 11.87
CA LEU A 402 -10.99 -20.69 11.39
C LEU A 402 -12.17 -21.20 12.24
N GLU A 403 -13.00 -20.30 12.74
CA GLU A 403 -14.24 -20.68 13.41
C GLU A 403 -15.33 -21.02 12.38
N ARG A 404 -15.84 -22.25 12.43
CA ARG A 404 -16.81 -22.82 11.48
C ARG A 404 -18.24 -22.41 11.80
N SER A 405 -18.51 -21.11 11.78
CA SER A 405 -19.84 -20.57 12.09
C SER A 405 -20.94 -21.02 11.11
N ASP A 406 -20.58 -21.55 9.95
CA ASP A 406 -21.51 -22.16 8.98
C ASP A 406 -22.14 -23.47 9.47
N ILE A 407 -21.40 -24.27 10.24
CA ILE A 407 -21.85 -25.61 10.69
C ILE A 407 -21.98 -25.73 12.20
N THR A 408 -21.27 -24.93 12.99
CA THR A 408 -21.38 -24.96 14.45
C THR A 408 -22.66 -24.26 14.89
N PRO A 409 -23.60 -24.96 15.56
CA PRO A 409 -24.85 -24.37 16.01
C PRO A 409 -24.62 -23.23 17.02
N ARG A 410 -25.61 -22.34 17.12
CA ARG A 410 -25.61 -21.22 18.07
C ARG A 410 -26.88 -21.22 18.88
N THR A 411 -26.73 -20.89 20.15
CA THR A 411 -27.81 -20.72 21.10
C THR A 411 -27.84 -19.28 21.62
N LEU A 412 -29.02 -18.81 22.02
CA LEU A 412 -29.19 -17.45 22.55
C LEU A 412 -29.22 -17.50 24.07
N TRP A 413 -28.32 -16.77 24.72
CA TRP A 413 -28.24 -16.62 26.16
C TRP A 413 -28.66 -15.22 26.58
N THR A 414 -29.25 -15.09 27.78
CA THR A 414 -29.63 -13.79 28.31
C THR A 414 -28.42 -13.09 28.90
N TRP A 415 -28.05 -11.95 28.32
CA TRP A 415 -27.01 -11.07 28.83
C TRP A 415 -27.48 -10.29 30.06
N TYR A 416 -26.56 -10.02 30.97
CA TYR A 416 -26.82 -9.26 32.18
C TYR A 416 -25.63 -8.41 32.60
N ARG A 417 -25.91 -7.16 32.99
CA ARG A 417 -24.90 -6.14 33.30
C ARG A 417 -24.10 -6.42 34.59
N GLY A 418 -24.74 -6.98 35.63
CA GLY A 418 -24.16 -7.05 36.97
C GLY A 418 -24.04 -5.71 37.69
N GLY A 419 -23.45 -5.73 38.89
CA GLY A 419 -23.15 -4.53 39.68
C GLY A 419 -24.17 -4.16 40.78
N ASP A 420 -25.34 -4.80 40.79
CA ASP A 420 -26.36 -4.58 41.82
C ASP A 420 -25.89 -5.07 43.18
N ALA A 421 -26.24 -4.34 44.25
CA ALA A 421 -25.89 -4.75 45.60
C ALA A 421 -26.61 -6.04 46.00
N CYS A 422 -25.88 -6.99 46.56
CA CYS A 422 -26.40 -8.28 46.97
C CYS A 422 -25.84 -8.69 48.34
N SER A 423 -26.51 -9.63 49.00
CA SER A 423 -25.98 -10.35 50.17
C SER A 423 -25.91 -11.85 49.94
N VAL A 424 -26.80 -12.38 49.10
CA VAL A 424 -26.84 -13.78 48.65
C VAL A 424 -27.13 -13.85 47.15
N ASN A 425 -26.81 -14.98 46.50
CA ASN A 425 -27.00 -15.16 45.05
C ASN A 425 -28.45 -14.90 44.61
N THR A 426 -29.44 -15.28 45.42
CA THR A 426 -30.86 -15.07 45.08
C THR A 426 -31.30 -13.61 45.10
N ASP A 427 -30.48 -12.69 45.64
CA ASP A 427 -30.75 -11.25 45.55
C ASP A 427 -30.49 -10.71 44.14
N CYS A 428 -29.73 -11.45 43.32
CA CYS A 428 -29.37 -11.03 41.98
C CYS A 428 -30.54 -11.22 40.99
N PRO A 429 -30.81 -10.24 40.11
CA PRO A 429 -31.92 -10.30 39.16
C PRO A 429 -31.89 -11.55 38.26
N MET A 430 -30.71 -12.04 37.91
CA MET A 430 -30.51 -13.17 36.99
C MET A 430 -29.89 -14.38 37.70
N ALA A 431 -30.31 -14.63 38.94
CA ALA A 431 -29.87 -15.80 39.71
C ALA A 431 -30.35 -17.13 39.09
N GLN A 432 -29.72 -18.23 39.51
CA GLN A 432 -30.05 -19.59 39.05
C GLN A 432 -31.55 -19.89 39.11
N GLY A 433 -32.12 -20.37 38.01
CA GLY A 433 -33.54 -20.75 37.91
C GLY A 433 -34.52 -19.60 37.72
N ASN A 434 -34.04 -18.37 37.48
CA ASN A 434 -34.90 -17.26 37.09
C ASN A 434 -35.51 -17.49 35.69
N GLN A 435 -36.80 -17.15 35.52
CA GLN A 435 -37.51 -17.28 34.23
C GLN A 435 -37.02 -16.32 33.13
N ALA A 436 -36.24 -15.30 33.49
CA ALA A 436 -35.61 -14.38 32.54
C ALA A 436 -34.35 -14.96 31.88
N LEU A 437 -33.76 -16.01 32.46
CA LEU A 437 -32.67 -16.75 31.83
C LEU A 437 -33.23 -17.69 30.75
N THR A 438 -32.48 -17.86 29.66
CA THR A 438 -32.84 -18.84 28.64
C THR A 438 -32.60 -20.27 29.16
N SER A 439 -33.34 -21.24 28.62
CA SER A 439 -33.30 -22.63 29.11
C SER A 439 -31.99 -23.37 28.83
N THR A 440 -31.19 -22.88 27.89
CA THR A 440 -29.90 -23.45 27.47
C THR A 440 -28.70 -22.76 28.13
N GLN A 441 -28.95 -21.74 28.97
CA GLN A 441 -27.89 -20.94 29.57
C GLN A 441 -27.12 -21.69 30.66
N GLY A 442 -25.82 -21.85 30.47
CA GLY A 442 -24.92 -22.51 31.43
C GLY A 442 -24.53 -21.64 32.63
N ILE A 443 -24.65 -20.32 32.50
CA ILE A 443 -24.22 -19.32 33.50
C ILE A 443 -25.38 -18.52 34.09
N HIS A 444 -25.18 -17.96 35.28
CA HIS A 444 -26.17 -17.16 35.99
C HIS A 444 -25.51 -16.24 37.02
N GLN A 445 -26.16 -15.15 37.39
CA GLN A 445 -25.58 -14.20 38.34
C GLN A 445 -25.36 -14.81 39.72
N ARG A 446 -24.20 -14.50 40.30
CA ARG A 446 -23.80 -14.83 41.66
C ARG A 446 -23.51 -13.56 42.45
N CYS A 447 -23.60 -13.66 43.78
CA CYS A 447 -23.22 -12.57 44.66
C CYS A 447 -21.74 -12.67 45.02
N ILE A 448 -20.93 -11.81 44.40
CA ILE A 448 -19.47 -11.79 44.54
C ILE A 448 -19.01 -10.56 45.31
N ARG A 449 -17.80 -10.60 45.87
CA ARG A 449 -17.16 -9.40 46.40
C ARG A 449 -16.89 -8.41 45.29
N ASN A 450 -17.09 -7.13 45.57
CA ASN A 450 -16.87 -6.08 44.59
C ASN A 450 -15.42 -6.10 44.09
N PRO A 451 -15.18 -6.12 42.76
CA PRO A 451 -13.84 -6.18 42.14
C PRO A 451 -12.88 -5.09 42.60
N ARG A 452 -13.40 -3.97 43.13
CA ARG A 452 -12.58 -2.92 43.74
C ARG A 452 -11.78 -3.42 44.96
N TYR A 453 -12.24 -4.48 45.62
CA TYR A 453 -11.65 -5.03 46.85
C TYR A 453 -11.09 -6.45 46.66
N ALA A 454 -11.28 -7.05 45.50
CA ALA A 454 -10.75 -8.38 45.15
C ALA A 454 -10.44 -8.41 43.65
N SER A 455 -9.22 -8.80 43.27
CA SER A 455 -8.80 -8.87 41.86
C SER A 455 -9.30 -10.12 41.13
N ILE A 456 -9.92 -11.06 41.85
CA ILE A 456 -10.54 -12.28 41.31
C ILE A 456 -11.96 -12.41 41.87
N PRO A 457 -12.92 -12.95 41.08
CA PRO A 457 -14.27 -13.23 41.56
C PRO A 457 -14.21 -14.13 42.79
N THR A 458 -14.71 -13.64 43.93
CA THR A 458 -14.78 -14.41 45.18
C THR A 458 -16.17 -14.32 45.76
N ALA A 459 -16.63 -15.41 46.38
CA ALA A 459 -17.93 -15.43 47.04
C ALA A 459 -18.05 -14.30 48.07
N CYS A 460 -19.22 -13.66 48.11
CA CYS A 460 -19.50 -12.56 49.02
C CYS A 460 -19.21 -12.89 50.49
N ASP A 461 -19.54 -14.11 50.95
CA ASP A 461 -19.36 -14.59 52.33
C ASP A 461 -19.88 -13.62 53.41
N GLY A 462 -20.93 -12.84 53.09
CA GLY A 462 -21.52 -11.86 53.99
C GLY A 462 -20.70 -10.57 54.17
N ASP A 463 -19.76 -10.28 53.26
CA ASP A 463 -19.10 -8.98 53.19
C ASP A 463 -20.14 -7.87 52.91
N ARG A 464 -19.85 -6.66 53.41
CA ARG A 464 -20.68 -5.46 53.21
C ARG A 464 -20.55 -4.87 51.80
N ASN A 465 -19.53 -5.28 51.04
CA ASN A 465 -19.19 -4.75 49.74
C ASN A 465 -19.36 -5.81 48.64
N CYS A 466 -20.57 -6.34 48.49
CA CYS A 466 -20.87 -7.36 47.48
C CYS A 466 -21.75 -6.82 46.36
N ILE A 467 -21.52 -7.35 45.16
CA ILE A 467 -22.27 -7.02 43.96
C ILE A 467 -22.62 -8.29 43.19
N CYS A 468 -23.68 -8.24 42.40
CA CYS A 468 -23.99 -9.28 41.43
C CYS A 468 -22.93 -9.32 40.33
N SER A 469 -22.48 -10.52 39.96
CA SER A 469 -21.58 -10.75 38.84
C SER A 469 -22.17 -10.25 37.51
N ASN A 470 -21.28 -9.98 36.56
CA ASN A 470 -21.64 -9.62 35.19
C ASN A 470 -21.48 -10.83 34.26
N PHE A 471 -22.13 -10.79 33.10
CA PHE A 471 -22.16 -11.91 32.16
C PHE A 471 -20.76 -12.30 31.66
N ASP A 472 -19.94 -11.31 31.29
CA ASP A 472 -18.66 -11.55 30.61
C ASP A 472 -17.67 -12.29 31.53
N GLU A 473 -17.55 -11.85 32.78
CA GLU A 473 -16.73 -12.53 33.81
C GLU A 473 -17.28 -13.92 34.15
N ASP A 474 -18.62 -14.08 34.23
CA ASP A 474 -19.22 -15.39 34.48
C ASP A 474 -19.02 -16.35 33.32
N PHE A 475 -18.93 -15.86 32.08
CA PHE A 475 -18.63 -16.68 30.90
C PHE A 475 -17.16 -17.10 30.90
N ILE A 476 -16.22 -16.21 31.25
CA ILE A 476 -14.80 -16.56 31.43
C ILE A 476 -14.64 -17.63 32.53
N ASP A 477 -15.29 -17.44 33.68
CA ASP A 477 -15.29 -18.43 34.77
C ASP A 477 -15.87 -19.80 34.31
N TYR A 478 -16.84 -19.78 33.39
CA TYR A 478 -17.40 -20.97 32.76
C TYR A 478 -16.40 -21.63 31.81
N SER A 479 -15.84 -20.89 30.84
CA SER A 479 -14.96 -21.48 29.81
C SER A 479 -13.65 -22.00 30.39
N GLU A 480 -13.12 -21.36 31.44
CA GLU A 480 -11.93 -21.83 32.15
C GLU A 480 -12.21 -22.98 33.14
N GLY A 481 -13.48 -23.32 33.37
CA GLY A 481 -13.88 -24.26 34.41
C GLY A 481 -13.48 -23.81 35.82
N ALA A 482 -13.31 -22.50 36.01
CA ALA A 482 -12.80 -21.90 37.25
C ALA A 482 -13.84 -21.89 38.38
N GLU A 483 -15.13 -21.92 38.03
CA GLU A 483 -16.23 -21.85 38.99
C GLU A 483 -17.05 -23.16 39.06
N PRO A 484 -17.06 -23.87 40.21
CA PRO A 484 -17.84 -25.10 40.39
C PRO A 484 -19.36 -24.95 40.29
N ALA A 485 -19.90 -23.73 40.42
CA ALA A 485 -21.32 -23.47 40.20
C ALA A 485 -21.75 -23.63 38.73
N TYR A 486 -20.81 -23.61 37.80
CA TYR A 486 -21.02 -23.78 36.38
C TYR A 486 -20.58 -25.17 35.94
N ASN A 487 -21.39 -25.79 35.07
CA ASN A 487 -21.05 -27.06 34.45
C ASN A 487 -20.63 -26.77 33.02
N TRP A 488 -19.32 -26.59 32.82
CA TRP A 488 -18.74 -26.18 31.55
C TRP A 488 -18.58 -27.33 30.56
N ASP A 489 -18.49 -28.57 31.07
CA ASP A 489 -18.30 -29.82 30.33
C ASP A 489 -19.33 -30.84 30.86
N ALA A 490 -20.58 -30.74 30.38
CA ALA A 490 -21.66 -31.59 30.87
C ALA A 490 -21.60 -33.01 30.32
N ASP A 491 -20.95 -33.22 29.17
CA ASP A 491 -20.82 -34.53 28.55
C ASP A 491 -19.54 -35.30 28.98
N GLY A 492 -18.59 -34.59 29.60
CA GLY A 492 -17.37 -35.12 30.19
C GLY A 492 -16.25 -35.36 29.18
N ASP A 493 -16.25 -34.69 28.03
CA ASP A 493 -15.26 -34.88 26.96
C ASP A 493 -13.96 -34.07 27.16
N GLY A 494 -13.93 -33.20 28.16
CA GLY A 494 -12.80 -32.35 28.52
C GLY A 494 -12.71 -31.04 27.73
N ALA A 495 -13.74 -30.65 26.99
CA ALA A 495 -13.89 -29.38 26.29
C ALA A 495 -15.15 -28.63 26.75
N PRO A 496 -15.20 -27.29 26.60
CA PRO A 496 -16.41 -26.56 26.92
C PRO A 496 -17.58 -26.90 25.99
N ASP A 497 -18.76 -27.19 26.58
CA ASP A 497 -20.00 -27.43 25.83
C ASP A 497 -20.43 -26.18 25.04
N HIS A 498 -19.98 -25.00 25.45
CA HIS A 498 -20.31 -23.73 24.82
C HIS A 498 -19.10 -22.81 24.78
N GLU A 499 -18.93 -22.12 23.65
CA GLU A 499 -17.88 -21.13 23.44
C GLU A 499 -18.48 -19.77 23.12
N ILE A 500 -17.75 -18.70 23.42
CA ILE A 500 -18.19 -17.33 23.13
C ILE A 500 -18.21 -17.07 21.61
N VAL A 501 -19.15 -16.25 21.16
CA VAL A 501 -19.19 -15.76 19.77
C VAL A 501 -18.64 -14.33 19.74
N ASP A 502 -17.39 -14.19 19.31
CA ASP A 502 -16.71 -12.89 19.25
C ASP A 502 -16.79 -12.27 17.85
N TYR A 503 -17.53 -11.17 17.73
CA TYR A 503 -17.60 -10.40 16.50
C TYR A 503 -16.58 -9.28 16.50
N MET A 504 -15.91 -9.09 15.35
CA MET A 504 -15.10 -7.89 15.17
C MET A 504 -16.00 -6.66 15.02
N PHE A 505 -15.61 -5.56 15.68
CA PHE A 505 -16.35 -4.30 15.62
C PHE A 505 -15.42 -3.09 15.42
N CYS A 506 -15.80 -2.20 14.51
CA CYS A 506 -15.18 -0.88 14.41
C CYS A 506 -16.13 0.21 13.89
N SER A 507 -16.26 1.32 14.63
CA SER A 507 -17.13 2.45 14.27
C SER A 507 -16.37 3.61 13.63
N ASN A 508 -17.11 4.62 13.15
CA ASN A 508 -16.57 5.83 12.50
C ASN A 508 -15.44 6.53 13.25
N SER A 509 -15.53 6.58 14.59
CA SER A 509 -14.55 7.29 15.43
C SER A 509 -13.16 6.63 15.44
N ARG A 510 -13.05 5.44 14.87
CA ARG A 510 -11.86 4.59 14.88
C ARG A 510 -11.24 4.39 13.49
N LEU A 511 -11.72 5.12 12.47
CA LEU A 511 -11.19 5.05 11.11
C LEU A 511 -9.71 5.48 11.00
N SER A 512 -9.20 6.24 11.96
CA SER A 512 -7.84 6.79 11.95
C SER A 512 -6.86 6.08 12.89
N ASP A 513 -7.26 4.99 13.56
CA ASP A 513 -6.44 4.39 14.60
C ASP A 513 -6.29 2.88 14.54
N ILE A 514 -7.22 2.13 13.95
CA ILE A 514 -7.11 0.66 13.90
C ILE A 514 -6.89 0.18 12.46
N SER A 515 -5.95 -0.76 12.27
CA SER A 515 -5.62 -1.29 10.93
C SER A 515 -6.72 -2.11 10.28
N TRP A 516 -7.55 -2.80 11.06
CA TRP A 516 -8.73 -3.54 10.58
C TRP A 516 -10.00 -2.67 10.53
N CYS A 517 -9.84 -1.35 10.53
CA CYS A 517 -10.93 -0.40 10.49
C CYS A 517 -10.75 0.54 9.32
N ASN A 518 -11.05 0.06 8.11
CA ASN A 518 -11.02 0.89 6.92
C ASN A 518 -12.37 0.84 6.22
N VAL A 519 -12.55 1.82 5.36
CA VAL A 519 -13.70 1.90 4.48
C VAL A 519 -13.23 1.47 3.09
N PHE A 520 -14.03 0.67 2.40
CA PHE A 520 -13.77 0.08 1.08
C PHE A 520 -12.55 -0.86 1.06
N ASP A 521 -12.30 -1.57 2.16
CA ASP A 521 -11.41 -2.72 2.19
C ASP A 521 -12.15 -4.03 1.88
N ALA A 522 -11.39 -5.07 1.53
CA ALA A 522 -11.93 -6.42 1.35
C ALA A 522 -10.81 -7.44 1.58
N GLY A 523 -11.18 -8.64 2.01
CA GLY A 523 -10.26 -9.76 2.21
C GLY A 523 -10.18 -10.21 3.67
N GLU A 524 -9.81 -11.47 3.87
CA GLU A 524 -9.81 -12.11 5.19
C GLU A 524 -8.54 -11.82 6.01
N SER A 525 -7.59 -11.08 5.44
CA SER A 525 -6.24 -10.79 5.97
C SER A 525 -5.73 -9.41 5.51
N PHE A 526 -4.74 -8.85 6.21
CA PHE A 526 -4.14 -7.56 5.81
C PHE A 526 -3.47 -7.65 4.43
N GLN A 527 -2.84 -8.78 4.10
CA GLN A 527 -2.26 -8.98 2.76
C GLN A 527 -3.31 -8.98 1.65
N GLU A 528 -4.49 -9.56 1.90
CA GLU A 528 -5.59 -9.49 0.92
C GLU A 528 -6.15 -8.08 0.80
N THR A 529 -6.22 -7.32 1.89
CA THR A 529 -6.65 -5.91 1.82
C THR A 529 -5.68 -5.03 1.03
N ILE A 530 -4.37 -5.17 1.23
CA ILE A 530 -3.37 -4.42 0.42
C ILE A 530 -3.45 -4.83 -1.05
N ASP A 531 -3.59 -6.13 -1.35
CA ASP A 531 -3.78 -6.63 -2.71
C ASP A 531 -5.07 -6.08 -3.34
N HIS A 532 -6.16 -6.02 -2.57
CA HIS A 532 -7.41 -5.40 -2.99
C HIS A 532 -7.23 -3.92 -3.33
N MET A 533 -6.57 -3.14 -2.47
CA MET A 533 -6.27 -1.72 -2.68
C MET A 533 -5.43 -1.48 -3.94
N ARG A 534 -4.39 -2.29 -4.15
CA ARG A 534 -3.54 -2.26 -5.35
C ARG A 534 -4.35 -2.52 -6.61
N GLN A 535 -5.12 -3.61 -6.62
CA GLN A 535 -5.93 -4.00 -7.77
C GLN A 535 -7.02 -2.97 -8.08
N MET A 536 -7.72 -2.51 -7.04
CA MET A 536 -8.74 -1.49 -7.13
C MET A 536 -8.23 -0.23 -7.84
N TRP A 537 -7.01 0.22 -7.55
CA TRP A 537 -6.41 1.37 -8.23
C TRP A 537 -6.23 1.12 -9.73
N THR A 538 -5.63 -0.02 -10.11
CA THR A 538 -5.38 -0.38 -11.51
C THR A 538 -6.69 -0.52 -12.29
N GLU A 539 -7.67 -1.22 -11.73
CA GLU A 539 -8.98 -1.45 -12.34
C GLU A 539 -9.78 -0.16 -12.57
N ARG A 540 -9.53 0.87 -11.75
CA ARG A 540 -10.16 2.19 -11.87
C ARG A 540 -9.50 3.06 -12.93
N TYR A 541 -8.29 2.76 -13.37
CA TYR A 541 -7.53 3.62 -14.28
C TYR A 541 -8.34 4.13 -15.50
N PRO A 542 -9.04 3.27 -16.26
CA PRO A 542 -9.79 3.70 -17.45
C PRO A 542 -10.92 4.69 -17.14
N GLN A 543 -11.49 4.59 -15.93
CA GLN A 543 -12.67 5.36 -15.55
C GLN A 543 -12.33 6.51 -14.62
N SER A 544 -11.16 6.56 -13.99
CA SER A 544 -10.76 7.65 -13.09
C SER A 544 -9.81 8.65 -13.74
N TYR A 545 -9.08 8.25 -14.78
CA TYR A 545 -8.08 9.11 -15.46
C TYR A 545 -8.50 9.60 -16.84
N PHE A 546 -9.64 9.15 -17.37
CA PHE A 546 -10.18 9.62 -18.65
C PHE A 546 -11.48 10.35 -18.42
N ARG A 547 -11.62 11.56 -18.98
CA ARG A 547 -12.80 12.39 -18.71
C ARG A 547 -14.10 11.72 -19.13
N ASN A 548 -14.10 11.00 -20.25
CA ASN A 548 -15.27 10.30 -20.79
C ASN A 548 -16.51 11.21 -20.85
N TYR A 549 -16.34 12.44 -21.36
CA TYR A 549 -17.40 13.46 -21.46
C TYR A 549 -18.03 13.92 -20.15
N ARG A 550 -17.48 13.55 -18.99
CA ARG A 550 -18.00 13.99 -17.69
C ARG A 550 -17.90 15.50 -17.54
N ARG A 551 -18.90 16.07 -16.87
CA ARG A 551 -18.99 17.52 -16.63
C ARG A 551 -17.95 17.98 -15.60
N GLY A 552 -17.71 17.20 -14.55
CA GLY A 552 -16.64 17.40 -13.58
C GLY A 552 -15.55 16.37 -13.78
N PHE A 553 -14.31 16.83 -13.94
CA PHE A 553 -13.11 16.01 -14.12
C PHE A 553 -11.89 16.88 -13.78
N GLY A 554 -10.87 16.30 -13.16
CA GLY A 554 -9.70 17.05 -12.70
C GLY A 554 -8.51 16.15 -12.39
N SER A 555 -7.36 16.77 -12.21
CA SER A 555 -6.10 16.12 -11.82
C SER A 555 -6.07 15.88 -10.31
N GLY A 556 -5.25 14.91 -9.91
CA GLY A 556 -5.06 14.50 -8.53
C GLY A 556 -4.75 13.02 -8.44
N SER A 557 -4.17 12.60 -7.33
CA SER A 557 -3.92 11.20 -7.03
C SER A 557 -5.24 10.47 -6.81
N ARG A 558 -5.38 9.26 -7.37
CA ARG A 558 -6.51 8.36 -7.12
C ARG A 558 -6.13 7.25 -6.13
N ALA A 559 -4.84 7.10 -5.81
CA ALA A 559 -4.33 6.13 -4.86
C ALA A 559 -4.35 6.60 -3.40
N ILE A 560 -4.48 7.91 -3.17
CA ILE A 560 -4.18 8.53 -1.86
C ILE A 560 -4.87 7.88 -0.67
N ARG A 561 -6.17 7.60 -0.77
CA ARG A 561 -6.93 7.02 0.32
C ARG A 561 -6.40 5.64 0.70
N SER A 562 -6.25 4.78 -0.31
CA SER A 562 -5.73 3.44 -0.14
C SER A 562 -4.28 3.45 0.35
N ILE A 563 -3.49 4.46 -0.01
CA ILE A 563 -2.15 4.68 0.53
C ILE A 563 -2.20 5.00 2.04
N ILE A 564 -3.13 5.85 2.50
CA ILE A 564 -3.29 6.17 3.93
C ILE A 564 -3.68 4.92 4.73
N ASP A 565 -4.65 4.14 4.23
CA ASP A 565 -5.07 2.91 4.90
C ASP A 565 -3.93 1.85 4.92
N ALA A 566 -3.18 1.73 3.82
CA ALA A 566 -1.98 0.87 3.77
C ALA A 566 -0.89 1.33 4.76
N ALA A 567 -0.66 2.64 4.87
CA ALA A 567 0.26 3.21 5.84
C ALA A 567 -0.22 3.00 7.29
N LYS A 568 -1.54 3.03 7.53
CA LYS A 568 -2.13 2.70 8.84
C LYS A 568 -1.88 1.25 9.23
N ILE A 569 -1.99 0.31 8.29
CA ILE A 569 -1.64 -1.11 8.53
C ILE A 569 -0.18 -1.23 8.99
N TYR A 570 0.74 -0.52 8.33
CA TYR A 570 2.15 -0.47 8.72
C TYR A 570 2.37 0.18 10.09
N GLN A 571 1.79 1.37 10.35
CA GLN A 571 2.04 2.08 11.61
C GLN A 571 1.42 1.36 12.82
N HIS A 572 0.22 0.77 12.64
CA HIS A 572 -0.46 0.02 13.69
C HIS A 572 0.32 -1.24 14.09
N LEU A 573 1.11 -1.84 13.20
CA LEU A 573 1.96 -3.01 13.49
C LEU A 573 2.83 -2.77 14.72
N PHE A 574 3.42 -1.57 14.82
CA PHE A 574 4.29 -1.21 15.94
C PHE A 574 3.52 -1.06 17.23
N PHE A 575 2.36 -0.40 17.17
CA PHE A 575 1.49 -0.26 18.34
C PHE A 575 1.14 -1.64 18.91
N ARG A 576 0.64 -2.55 18.06
CA ARG A 576 0.28 -3.91 18.47
C ARG A 576 1.50 -4.68 18.97
N TYR A 577 2.61 -4.65 18.24
CA TYR A 577 3.85 -5.34 18.64
C TYR A 577 4.31 -4.96 20.05
N PHE A 578 4.16 -3.69 20.42
CA PHE A 578 4.64 -3.17 21.68
C PHE A 578 3.64 -3.21 22.83
N ASN A 579 2.34 -3.11 22.54
CA ASN A 579 1.29 -2.98 23.54
C ASN A 579 0.38 -4.21 23.66
N GLU A 580 0.39 -5.12 22.68
CA GLU A 580 -0.38 -6.37 22.68
C GLU A 580 0.56 -7.56 22.91
N PRO A 581 0.58 -8.18 24.12
CA PRO A 581 1.52 -9.24 24.45
C PRO A 581 1.39 -10.49 23.58
N ASP A 582 0.16 -10.84 23.21
CA ASP A 582 -0.16 -12.07 22.49
C ASP A 582 0.00 -11.94 20.97
N PHE A 583 -0.09 -10.71 20.44
CA PHE A 583 0.02 -10.42 19.01
C PHE A 583 1.30 -11.00 18.38
N ARG A 584 2.42 -10.97 19.09
CA ARG A 584 3.71 -11.51 18.60
C ARG A 584 3.67 -13.01 18.30
N ARG A 585 2.74 -13.74 18.93
CA ARG A 585 2.56 -15.19 18.79
C ARG A 585 1.41 -15.53 17.85
N GLU A 586 0.59 -14.56 17.45
CA GLU A 586 -0.50 -14.76 16.51
C GLU A 586 0.06 -15.08 15.12
N VAL A 587 -0.34 -16.24 14.59
CA VAL A 587 -0.01 -16.72 13.25
C VAL A 587 -1.30 -16.84 12.46
N GLY A 588 -1.24 -16.57 11.15
CA GLY A 588 -2.41 -16.55 10.27
C GLY A 588 -2.97 -15.14 10.09
N PRO A 589 -4.16 -15.01 9.49
CA PRO A 589 -4.77 -13.71 9.21
C PRO A 589 -4.92 -12.84 10.44
N LEU A 590 -4.68 -11.52 10.28
CA LEU A 590 -4.66 -10.52 11.35
C LEU A 590 -3.53 -10.68 12.38
N GLY A 591 -2.76 -11.76 12.34
CA GLY A 591 -1.60 -11.98 13.21
C GLY A 591 -0.36 -11.18 12.79
N PHE A 592 0.71 -11.30 13.56
CA PHE A 592 1.94 -10.54 13.36
C PHE A 592 2.57 -10.76 11.99
N ASN A 593 2.68 -12.02 11.56
CA ASN A 593 3.27 -12.36 10.26
C ASN A 593 2.46 -11.77 9.10
N ASP A 594 1.12 -11.80 9.20
CA ASP A 594 0.25 -11.26 8.16
C ASP A 594 0.41 -9.74 8.05
N GLN A 595 0.36 -9.03 9.17
CA GLN A 595 0.49 -7.56 9.17
C GLN A 595 1.89 -7.08 8.75
N TYR A 596 2.93 -7.83 9.09
CA TYR A 596 4.30 -7.56 8.60
C TYR A 596 4.41 -7.78 7.08
N LEU A 597 3.92 -8.91 6.56
CA LEU A 597 3.94 -9.17 5.12
C LEU A 597 3.08 -8.16 4.34
N ALA A 598 1.94 -7.74 4.90
CA ALA A 598 1.13 -6.67 4.34
C ALA A 598 1.88 -5.33 4.29
N SER A 599 2.74 -5.06 5.28
CA SER A 599 3.59 -3.87 5.28
C SER A 599 4.64 -3.89 4.15
N ILE A 600 5.19 -5.08 3.85
CA ILE A 600 6.07 -5.27 2.69
C ILE A 600 5.29 -5.04 1.38
N ASP A 601 4.08 -5.60 1.28
CA ASP A 601 3.23 -5.42 0.11
C ASP A 601 2.84 -3.94 -0.09
N ALA A 602 2.57 -3.21 0.98
CA ALA A 602 2.32 -1.78 0.95
C ALA A 602 3.53 -1.00 0.42
N MET A 603 4.74 -1.30 0.93
CA MET A 603 6.00 -0.69 0.47
C MET A 603 6.23 -0.94 -1.02
N ASN A 604 6.10 -2.20 -1.46
CA ASN A 604 6.29 -2.59 -2.85
C ASN A 604 5.26 -1.94 -3.77
N TRP A 605 4.00 -1.86 -3.34
CA TRP A 605 2.96 -1.20 -4.12
C TRP A 605 3.19 0.32 -4.27
N MET A 606 3.62 1.01 -3.22
CA MET A 606 3.99 2.43 -3.31
C MET A 606 5.21 2.62 -4.24
N ALA A 607 6.20 1.73 -4.17
CA ALA A 607 7.34 1.74 -5.08
C ALA A 607 6.94 1.46 -6.53
N GLU A 608 5.97 0.60 -6.79
CA GLU A 608 5.38 0.37 -8.11
C GLU A 608 4.66 1.62 -8.64
N LEU A 609 3.80 2.25 -7.82
CA LEU A 609 3.09 3.48 -8.18
C LEU A 609 4.06 4.60 -8.56
N ALA A 610 5.17 4.74 -7.83
CA ALA A 610 6.21 5.73 -8.11
C ALA A 610 6.92 5.51 -9.47
N GLN A 611 6.81 4.31 -10.04
CA GLN A 611 7.61 3.82 -11.15
C GLN A 611 6.80 3.30 -12.33
N LEU A 612 5.52 3.68 -12.40
CA LEU A 612 4.65 3.33 -13.51
C LEU A 612 5.28 3.77 -14.85
N PRO A 613 5.41 2.88 -15.84
CA PRO A 613 5.90 3.26 -17.17
C PRO A 613 4.86 4.12 -17.90
N ASP A 614 5.30 4.94 -18.85
CA ASP A 614 4.39 5.77 -19.66
C ASP A 614 3.70 4.94 -20.76
N VAL A 615 2.61 5.46 -21.31
CA VAL A 615 1.97 4.85 -22.48
C VAL A 615 2.80 5.15 -23.73
N GLY A 616 2.88 4.19 -24.65
CA GLY A 616 3.38 4.44 -26.01
C GLY A 616 4.43 3.46 -26.50
N SER A 617 5.21 3.90 -27.50
CA SER A 617 6.21 3.07 -28.17
C SER A 617 7.57 3.11 -27.49
N TYR A 618 8.24 1.96 -27.42
CA TYR A 618 9.54 1.79 -26.79
C TYR A 618 10.54 1.12 -27.74
N GLN A 619 11.81 1.50 -27.63
CA GLN A 619 12.90 0.90 -28.37
C GLN A 619 14.03 0.48 -27.44
N LEU A 620 14.51 -0.75 -27.60
CA LEU A 620 15.67 -1.27 -26.88
C LEU A 620 16.93 -0.58 -27.39
N ARG A 621 17.65 0.07 -26.48
CA ARG A 621 18.87 0.82 -26.79
C ARG A 621 19.96 0.53 -25.77
N ASN A 622 21.21 0.64 -26.20
CA ASN A 622 22.32 0.71 -25.27
C ASN A 622 22.28 2.03 -24.51
N VAL A 623 22.10 1.94 -23.20
CA VAL A 623 21.93 3.06 -22.29
C VAL A 623 23.25 3.39 -21.58
N ARG A 624 24.05 2.37 -21.23
CA ARG A 624 25.35 2.53 -20.57
C ARG A 624 26.36 1.55 -21.16
N GLY A 625 27.62 1.94 -21.17
CA GLY A 625 28.72 1.12 -21.67
C GLY A 625 29.66 1.86 -22.62
N PRO A 626 30.79 1.25 -22.98
CA PRO A 626 31.76 1.83 -23.89
C PRO A 626 31.18 2.08 -25.29
N SER A 627 31.79 3.00 -26.04
CA SER A 627 31.37 3.31 -27.42
C SER A 627 31.46 2.14 -28.41
N THR A 628 32.02 1.01 -27.98
CA THR A 628 32.09 -0.26 -28.72
C THR A 628 30.82 -1.11 -28.61
N CYS A 629 29.91 -0.83 -27.67
CA CYS A 629 28.65 -1.54 -27.53
C CYS A 629 27.76 -1.36 -28.77
N HIS A 630 27.06 -2.41 -29.16
CA HIS A 630 26.07 -2.31 -30.23
C HIS A 630 24.90 -1.41 -29.79
N PRO A 631 24.34 -0.56 -30.66
CA PRO A 631 23.34 0.43 -30.24
C PRO A 631 21.99 -0.16 -29.79
N THR A 632 21.60 -1.34 -30.29
CA THR A 632 20.25 -1.91 -30.06
C THR A 632 20.21 -3.44 -29.93
N ASP A 633 21.37 -4.12 -29.96
CA ASP A 633 21.41 -5.59 -29.97
C ASP A 633 22.29 -6.06 -28.81
N PRO A 634 21.68 -6.53 -27.70
CA PRO A 634 22.43 -7.00 -26.54
C PRO A 634 23.29 -8.24 -26.85
N ASP A 635 22.94 -9.02 -27.86
CA ASP A 635 23.64 -10.27 -28.23
C ASP A 635 24.70 -10.07 -29.33
N ALA A 636 24.94 -8.83 -29.74
CA ALA A 636 25.91 -8.53 -30.79
C ALA A 636 27.35 -8.93 -30.41
N ALA A 637 28.05 -9.55 -31.37
CA ALA A 637 29.44 -9.94 -31.19
C ALA A 637 30.34 -8.72 -30.96
N GLY A 638 30.99 -8.66 -29.79
CA GLY A 638 31.85 -7.54 -29.37
C GLY A 638 31.30 -6.72 -28.21
N ASN A 639 30.05 -6.98 -27.78
CA ASN A 639 29.55 -6.49 -26.50
C ASN A 639 30.36 -7.08 -25.34
N THR A 640 30.64 -6.25 -24.33
CA THR A 640 31.20 -6.66 -23.04
C THR A 640 30.10 -6.64 -21.99
N ASP A 641 30.40 -7.18 -20.79
CA ASP A 641 29.46 -7.16 -19.66
C ASP A 641 29.10 -5.73 -19.21
N ASP A 642 29.89 -4.73 -19.61
CA ASP A 642 29.62 -3.30 -19.35
C ASP A 642 28.52 -2.70 -20.27
N CYS A 643 28.09 -3.43 -21.31
CA CYS A 643 27.07 -2.96 -22.25
C CYS A 643 25.67 -3.17 -21.69
N LEU A 644 25.12 -2.15 -21.03
CA LEU A 644 23.78 -2.19 -20.45
C LEU A 644 22.73 -1.62 -21.39
N TYR A 645 21.61 -2.34 -21.51
CA TYR A 645 20.49 -2.01 -22.39
C TYR A 645 19.23 -1.70 -21.60
N GLY A 646 18.36 -0.85 -22.17
CA GLY A 646 17.08 -0.46 -21.61
C GLY A 646 16.09 -0.03 -22.70
N TYR A 647 14.80 -0.12 -22.40
CA TYR A 647 13.74 0.31 -23.31
C TYR A 647 13.50 1.82 -23.15
N GLU A 648 13.97 2.61 -24.11
CA GLU A 648 13.74 4.05 -24.15
C GLU A 648 12.38 4.38 -24.76
N HIS A 649 11.63 5.28 -24.11
CA HIS A 649 10.35 5.76 -24.61
C HIS A 649 10.54 6.64 -25.84
N MET A 650 9.90 6.27 -26.95
CA MET A 650 9.95 7.02 -28.21
C MET A 650 8.86 8.09 -28.30
N GLY A 651 7.73 7.87 -27.62
CA GLY A 651 6.59 8.78 -27.58
C GLY A 651 5.26 8.06 -27.32
N GLU A 652 4.21 8.83 -27.03
CA GLU A 652 2.86 8.32 -26.71
C GLU A 652 2.14 7.61 -27.88
N GLU A 653 2.62 7.75 -29.12
CA GLU A 653 2.01 7.10 -30.28
C GLU A 653 2.35 5.60 -30.29
N MET A 654 1.35 4.75 -30.51
CA MET A 654 1.52 3.29 -30.55
C MET A 654 2.07 2.85 -31.92
N GLY A 655 2.99 1.89 -31.93
CA GLY A 655 3.54 1.33 -33.16
C GLY A 655 4.38 2.30 -33.99
N MET A 656 5.10 3.23 -33.34
CA MET A 656 6.02 4.14 -34.01
C MET A 656 7.06 3.38 -34.83
N ALA A 657 7.46 3.92 -35.98
CA ALA A 657 8.46 3.29 -36.82
C ALA A 657 9.80 3.15 -36.08
N GLY A 658 10.27 1.90 -35.92
CA GLY A 658 11.49 1.58 -35.19
C GLY A 658 11.29 1.20 -33.71
N ALA A 659 10.04 1.16 -33.24
CA ALA A 659 9.71 0.61 -31.93
C ALA A 659 9.81 -0.93 -31.93
N ASP A 660 10.31 -1.48 -30.82
CA ASP A 660 10.39 -2.92 -30.59
C ASP A 660 9.12 -3.43 -29.88
N VAL A 661 8.56 -2.61 -28.99
CA VAL A 661 7.35 -2.91 -28.22
C VAL A 661 6.53 -1.64 -28.02
N SER A 662 5.25 -1.78 -27.70
CA SER A 662 4.39 -0.65 -27.31
C SER A 662 3.55 -1.04 -26.10
N LEU A 663 3.41 -0.12 -25.15
CA LEU A 663 2.56 -0.28 -23.96
C LEU A 663 1.25 0.48 -24.17
N ALA A 664 0.15 -0.25 -24.21
CA ALA A 664 -1.19 0.32 -24.28
C ALA A 664 -1.61 0.94 -22.93
N PRO A 665 -2.61 1.85 -22.90
CA PRO A 665 -3.21 2.30 -21.64
C PRO A 665 -3.65 1.11 -20.76
N GLY A 666 -3.17 1.08 -19.52
CA GLY A 666 -3.37 -0.04 -18.59
C GLY A 666 -2.15 -0.96 -18.46
N GLU A 667 -1.33 -1.07 -19.50
CA GLU A 667 0.03 -1.62 -19.44
C GLU A 667 1.05 -0.50 -19.13
N GLY A 668 0.87 0.64 -19.79
CA GLY A 668 1.49 1.92 -19.47
C GLY A 668 0.46 2.92 -18.92
N PHE A 669 0.96 3.95 -18.25
CA PHE A 669 0.14 4.94 -17.55
C PHE A 669 0.60 6.34 -17.91
N TYR A 670 -0.29 7.11 -18.53
CA TYR A 670 0.01 8.48 -18.94
C TYR A 670 0.54 9.31 -17.79
N HIS A 671 1.78 9.75 -17.91
CA HIS A 671 2.43 10.46 -16.82
C HIS A 671 1.84 11.87 -16.62
N TRP A 672 1.66 12.60 -17.72
CA TRP A 672 1.12 13.96 -17.72
C TRP A 672 -0.36 14.04 -18.13
N SER A 673 -1.07 14.98 -17.50
CA SER A 673 -2.43 15.39 -17.82
C SER A 673 -2.50 16.04 -19.20
N ARG A 674 -3.61 15.82 -19.92
CA ARG A 674 -3.87 16.38 -21.26
C ARG A 674 -5.11 17.26 -21.26
N TYR A 675 -5.00 18.42 -21.89
CA TYR A 675 -6.08 19.40 -22.05
C TYR A 675 -6.59 19.45 -23.49
N GLN A 676 -7.84 19.92 -23.66
CA GLN A 676 -8.42 20.11 -24.99
C GLN A 676 -7.73 21.27 -25.73
N ASP A 677 -7.73 21.20 -27.06
CA ASP A 677 -7.25 22.30 -27.90
C ASP A 677 -8.29 23.43 -28.03
N GLY A 678 -7.82 24.64 -28.37
CA GLY A 678 -8.67 25.81 -28.68
C GLY A 678 -8.76 26.86 -27.56
N LEU A 679 -9.50 27.95 -27.84
CA LEU A 679 -9.51 29.18 -27.02
C LEU A 679 -9.91 28.96 -25.55
N TYR A 680 -10.70 27.93 -25.25
CA TYR A 680 -11.11 27.56 -23.89
C TYR A 680 -10.66 26.15 -23.51
N GLY A 681 -9.86 25.50 -24.35
CA GLY A 681 -9.45 24.11 -24.17
C GLY A 681 -8.43 23.92 -23.03
N PHE A 682 -7.60 24.94 -22.79
CA PHE A 682 -6.61 24.93 -21.70
C PHE A 682 -7.21 24.88 -20.27
N PHE A 683 -8.51 25.16 -20.11
CA PHE A 683 -9.26 24.98 -18.86
C PHE A 683 -10.10 23.70 -18.83
N ARG A 684 -10.01 22.86 -19.87
CA ARG A 684 -10.82 21.67 -20.02
C ARG A 684 -9.90 20.47 -20.13
N MET A 685 -9.64 19.85 -18.99
CA MET A 685 -8.92 18.58 -18.96
C MET A 685 -9.69 17.51 -19.74
N GLU A 686 -8.96 16.68 -20.45
CA GLU A 686 -9.49 15.53 -21.19
C GLU A 686 -9.01 14.22 -20.57
N ARG A 687 -7.78 14.20 -20.05
CA ARG A 687 -7.14 13.06 -19.42
C ARG A 687 -6.30 13.54 -18.24
N ALA A 688 -6.37 12.86 -17.11
CA ALA A 688 -5.49 13.10 -15.97
C ALA A 688 -4.23 12.22 -16.08
N GLY A 689 -3.09 12.75 -15.64
CA GLY A 689 -1.83 12.01 -15.54
C GLY A 689 -1.63 11.36 -14.17
N THR A 690 -0.73 10.37 -14.10
CA THR A 690 -0.34 9.66 -12.86
C THR A 690 0.78 10.35 -12.08
N PHE A 691 1.23 11.53 -12.50
CA PHE A 691 2.25 12.31 -11.78
C PHE A 691 1.95 12.45 -10.28
N TRP A 692 0.69 12.74 -9.92
CA TRP A 692 0.29 12.91 -8.53
C TRP A 692 0.31 11.60 -7.74
N ASP A 693 -0.05 10.47 -8.33
CA ASP A 693 0.07 9.16 -7.69
C ASP A 693 1.54 8.83 -7.41
N LYS A 694 2.43 9.09 -8.37
CA LYS A 694 3.88 8.92 -8.20
C LYS A 694 4.43 9.77 -7.07
N LEU A 695 4.06 11.05 -7.04
CA LEU A 695 4.55 11.99 -6.02
C LEU A 695 4.03 11.62 -4.62
N VAL A 696 2.75 11.30 -4.50
CA VAL A 696 2.14 10.88 -3.21
C VAL A 696 2.73 9.55 -2.76
N ALA A 697 3.01 8.61 -3.67
CA ALA A 697 3.64 7.34 -3.31
C ALA A 697 5.07 7.53 -2.79
N LEU A 698 5.88 8.40 -3.42
CA LEU A 698 7.20 8.77 -2.91
C LEU A 698 7.11 9.44 -1.53
N GLN A 699 6.17 10.36 -1.36
CA GLN A 699 5.93 11.00 -0.07
C GLN A 699 5.50 9.96 0.98
N ALA A 700 4.65 9.00 0.60
CA ALA A 700 4.09 8.00 1.51
C ALA A 700 5.14 7.08 2.12
N LEU A 701 6.16 6.73 1.34
CA LEU A 701 7.29 5.94 1.80
C LEU A 701 8.13 6.68 2.86
N THR A 702 8.12 8.02 2.83
CA THR A 702 8.96 8.85 3.71
C THR A 702 8.19 9.52 4.86
N VAL A 703 6.91 9.81 4.71
CA VAL A 703 6.18 10.65 5.66
C VAL A 703 6.03 9.95 7.00
N ARG A 704 6.34 10.67 8.08
CA ARG A 704 6.31 10.13 9.45
C ARG A 704 4.96 10.31 10.15
N ASP A 705 4.21 11.34 9.79
CA ASP A 705 2.93 11.67 10.41
C ASP A 705 1.83 11.75 9.36
N TRP A 706 0.97 10.75 9.38
CA TRP A 706 -0.25 10.69 8.57
C TRP A 706 -1.46 11.33 9.28
N GLY A 707 -1.27 11.87 10.50
CA GLY A 707 -2.36 12.32 11.37
C GLY A 707 -3.12 11.19 12.05
N LEU A 708 -2.58 9.97 12.05
CA LEU A 708 -3.15 8.78 12.68
C LEU A 708 -2.90 8.79 14.20
N SER A 709 -3.83 8.25 14.98
CA SER A 709 -3.79 8.36 16.46
C SER A 709 -4.21 7.06 17.12
N PHE A 710 -3.25 6.19 17.43
CA PHE A 710 -3.47 4.83 17.95
C PHE A 710 -3.95 4.78 19.42
N SER A 711 -3.85 5.89 20.15
CA SER A 711 -4.57 6.13 21.40
C SER A 711 -4.80 7.64 21.62
N ILE A 712 -5.45 8.02 22.73
CA ILE A 712 -5.62 9.44 23.13
C ILE A 712 -4.25 10.10 23.39
N ASP A 713 -3.24 9.32 23.79
CA ASP A 713 -1.96 9.82 24.32
C ASP A 713 -0.72 9.37 23.53
N GLU A 714 -0.85 8.48 22.53
CA GLU A 714 0.29 7.92 21.78
C GLU A 714 0.17 8.15 20.27
N ARG A 715 1.05 9.01 19.73
CA ARG A 715 1.31 9.13 18.28
C ARG A 715 2.64 8.48 17.93
N TYR A 716 2.66 7.76 16.80
CA TYR A 716 3.85 7.11 16.27
C TYR A 716 4.36 7.93 15.07
N PHE A 717 5.55 8.49 15.17
CA PHE A 717 6.20 9.28 14.10
C PHE A 717 7.16 8.40 13.31
N ILE A 718 6.62 7.44 12.57
CA ILE A 718 7.38 6.39 11.89
C ILE A 718 7.06 6.34 10.39
N ASN A 719 8.07 6.00 9.58
CA ASN A 719 7.96 5.82 8.13
C ASN A 719 8.58 4.48 7.71
N PHE A 720 8.54 4.14 6.41
CA PHE A 720 9.08 2.87 5.92
C PHE A 720 10.60 2.74 6.10
N TYR A 721 11.34 3.85 6.21
CA TYR A 721 12.79 3.82 6.45
C TYR A 721 13.14 3.27 7.84
N ASP A 722 12.23 3.36 8.82
CA ASP A 722 12.48 2.85 10.17
C ASP A 722 12.47 1.31 10.25
N LEU A 723 11.70 0.63 9.38
CA LEU A 723 11.66 -0.84 9.28
C LEU A 723 12.49 -1.40 8.11
N PHE A 724 12.54 -0.65 7.01
CA PHE A 724 13.16 -1.05 5.75
C PHE A 724 14.25 -0.03 5.32
N PRO A 725 15.26 0.25 6.18
CA PRO A 725 16.26 1.26 5.89
C PRO A 725 17.10 0.93 4.66
N ILE A 726 17.29 -0.36 4.36
CA ILE A 726 18.06 -0.82 3.20
C ILE A 726 17.28 -0.53 1.93
N GLU A 727 16.04 -1.00 1.89
CA GLU A 727 15.11 -0.85 0.79
C GLU A 727 14.85 0.61 0.42
N MET A 728 14.62 1.45 1.44
CA MET A 728 14.39 2.87 1.25
C MET A 728 15.66 3.60 0.80
N THR A 729 16.83 3.20 1.29
CA THR A 729 18.10 3.76 0.80
C THR A 729 18.31 3.44 -0.67
N GLU A 730 18.12 2.18 -1.08
CA GLU A 730 18.32 1.76 -2.47
C GLU A 730 17.30 2.39 -3.43
N LEU A 731 16.01 2.42 -3.06
CA LEU A 731 14.99 3.05 -3.89
C LEU A 731 15.27 4.55 -4.09
N PHE A 732 15.46 5.30 -3.00
CA PHE A 732 15.66 6.74 -3.09
C PHE A 732 17.05 7.11 -3.63
N GLY A 733 18.07 6.29 -3.35
CA GLY A 733 19.39 6.37 -3.95
C GLY A 733 19.30 6.25 -5.48
N ALA A 734 18.57 5.25 -5.99
CA ALA A 734 18.34 5.09 -7.42
C ALA A 734 17.55 6.26 -8.05
N TYR A 735 16.65 6.94 -7.31
CA TYR A 735 16.06 8.19 -7.79
C TYR A 735 17.09 9.31 -7.87
N ILE A 736 17.88 9.50 -6.81
CA ILE A 736 18.90 10.54 -6.69
C ILE A 736 19.99 10.38 -7.76
N GLU A 737 20.41 9.15 -8.05
CA GLU A 737 21.41 8.81 -9.07
C GLU A 737 20.84 8.73 -10.50
N ASP A 738 19.51 8.81 -10.62
CA ASP A 738 18.75 8.57 -11.85
C ASP A 738 19.07 7.21 -12.50
N ASP A 739 19.05 6.17 -11.66
CA ASP A 739 19.39 4.81 -12.05
C ASP A 739 18.17 3.91 -12.26
N ASP A 740 17.64 3.91 -13.48
CA ASP A 740 16.53 3.03 -13.85
C ASP A 740 16.90 1.54 -13.67
N PHE A 741 18.18 1.16 -13.68
CA PHE A 741 18.59 -0.23 -13.43
C PHE A 741 18.27 -0.70 -12.01
N ASN A 742 18.24 0.16 -11.00
CA ASN A 742 17.98 -0.29 -9.63
C ASN A 742 16.54 -0.10 -9.17
N ARG A 743 15.75 0.69 -9.91
CA ARG A 743 14.38 1.01 -9.54
C ARG A 743 13.35 0.56 -10.57
N ALA A 744 13.58 0.81 -11.86
CA ALA A 744 12.54 0.74 -12.87
C ALA A 744 12.03 -0.70 -13.13
N PRO A 745 10.75 -0.85 -13.54
CA PRO A 745 10.22 -2.15 -13.93
C PRO A 745 10.98 -2.76 -15.13
N ARG A 746 10.96 -4.08 -15.22
CA ARG A 746 11.54 -4.88 -16.29
C ARG A 746 10.51 -5.23 -17.35
N MET A 747 10.97 -5.29 -18.60
CA MET A 747 10.15 -5.72 -19.72
C MET A 747 10.72 -7.01 -20.31
N THR A 748 9.85 -8.01 -20.41
CA THR A 748 10.06 -9.18 -21.27
C THR A 748 8.92 -9.26 -22.28
N VAL A 749 9.12 -9.99 -23.38
CA VAL A 749 8.08 -10.22 -24.38
C VAL A 749 7.72 -11.70 -24.34
N ALA A 750 6.46 -12.00 -24.07
CA ALA A 750 5.97 -13.36 -24.04
C ALA A 750 5.99 -14.02 -25.43
N ALA A 751 5.84 -15.33 -25.48
CA ALA A 751 5.87 -16.10 -26.73
C ALA A 751 4.75 -15.72 -27.72
N ASP A 752 3.66 -15.12 -27.24
CA ASP A 752 2.55 -14.60 -28.06
C ASP A 752 2.75 -13.15 -28.52
N GLY A 753 3.85 -12.51 -28.13
CA GLY A 753 4.19 -11.13 -28.47
C GLY A 753 3.67 -10.08 -27.49
N SER A 754 3.00 -10.47 -26.40
CA SER A 754 2.53 -9.54 -25.37
C SER A 754 3.67 -9.04 -24.46
N PRO A 755 3.67 -7.76 -24.07
CA PRO A 755 4.62 -7.24 -23.10
C PRO A 755 4.33 -7.80 -21.70
N GLN A 756 5.36 -8.26 -21.00
CA GLN A 756 5.31 -8.67 -19.60
C GLN A 756 6.17 -7.74 -18.76
N ILE A 757 5.50 -7.00 -17.88
CA ILE A 757 6.13 -6.03 -16.99
C ILE A 757 6.31 -6.65 -15.60
N THR A 758 7.53 -6.61 -15.09
CA THR A 758 7.86 -7.09 -13.73
C THR A 758 8.45 -5.94 -12.92
N TYR A 759 7.79 -5.58 -11.81
CA TYR A 759 8.25 -4.51 -10.93
C TYR A 759 9.37 -4.99 -10.00
N VAL A 760 10.17 -4.03 -9.51
CA VAL A 760 11.22 -4.32 -8.54
C VAL A 760 10.59 -4.55 -7.17
N ASN A 761 10.74 -5.77 -6.66
CA ASN A 761 10.48 -6.04 -5.26
C ASN A 761 11.60 -5.45 -4.40
N LEU A 762 11.22 -4.64 -3.42
CA LEU A 762 12.16 -3.94 -2.57
C LEU A 762 12.65 -4.78 -1.41
N LEU A 763 11.87 -5.71 -0.85
CA LEU A 763 12.32 -6.45 0.34
C LEU A 763 13.70 -7.10 0.09
N ARG A 764 14.63 -6.90 1.03
CA ARG A 764 15.99 -7.44 0.97
C ARG A 764 16.20 -8.59 1.96
N GLY A 765 15.37 -8.71 3.00
CA GLY A 765 15.43 -9.81 3.96
C GLY A 765 16.67 -9.75 4.86
N ASN A 766 17.11 -10.88 5.41
CA ASN A 766 18.26 -10.92 6.33
C ASN A 766 19.60 -10.91 5.57
N CYS A 767 20.32 -9.81 5.69
CA CYS A 767 21.62 -9.57 5.05
C CYS A 767 22.79 -10.27 5.77
N ARG A 768 22.54 -11.32 6.57
CA ARG A 768 23.59 -12.09 7.26
C ARG A 768 23.83 -13.41 6.54
N THR A 769 25.09 -13.70 6.26
CA THR A 769 25.49 -14.97 5.66
C THR A 769 25.25 -16.13 6.62
N ALA A 770 24.51 -17.16 6.18
CA ALA A 770 24.15 -18.32 7.00
C ALA A 770 25.37 -19.06 7.59
N ALA A 771 26.51 -19.04 6.90
CA ALA A 771 27.71 -19.76 7.31
C ALA A 771 28.58 -19.01 8.33
N SER A 772 28.52 -17.67 8.40
CA SER A 772 29.45 -16.87 9.21
C SER A 772 28.78 -15.84 10.11
N GLY A 773 27.48 -15.57 9.93
CA GLY A 773 26.75 -14.50 10.60
C GLY A 773 27.22 -13.09 10.19
N ALA A 774 28.21 -12.99 9.30
CA ALA A 774 28.71 -11.72 8.80
C ALA A 774 27.70 -11.11 7.83
N SER A 775 27.58 -9.80 7.93
CA SER A 775 26.86 -8.93 6.99
C SER A 775 27.40 -9.05 5.56
N GLY A 776 26.50 -9.29 4.60
CA GLY A 776 26.76 -9.27 3.17
C GLY A 776 25.52 -8.80 2.39
N PRO A 777 25.59 -8.62 1.06
CA PRO A 777 24.46 -8.17 0.25
C PRO A 777 23.28 -9.15 0.37
N CYS A 778 22.08 -8.63 0.61
CA CYS A 778 20.94 -9.46 1.05
C CYS A 778 20.29 -10.28 -0.09
N VAL A 779 20.55 -9.92 -1.35
CA VAL A 779 20.03 -10.59 -2.54
C VAL A 779 21.07 -10.49 -3.64
N PRO A 780 21.17 -11.46 -4.58
CA PRO A 780 21.94 -11.29 -5.81
C PRO A 780 21.64 -9.97 -6.52
N SER A 781 22.59 -9.55 -7.36
CA SER A 781 22.52 -8.30 -8.10
C SER A 781 21.22 -8.20 -8.91
N VAL A 782 20.77 -6.97 -9.21
CA VAL A 782 19.54 -6.78 -9.99
C VAL A 782 19.63 -7.47 -11.36
N ALA A 783 20.83 -7.57 -11.95
CA ALA A 783 21.07 -8.31 -13.19
C ALA A 783 20.78 -9.82 -13.05
N GLU A 784 21.20 -10.44 -11.95
CA GLU A 784 20.94 -11.85 -11.65
C GLU A 784 19.47 -12.13 -11.32
N ARG A 785 18.80 -11.20 -10.61
CA ARG A 785 17.39 -11.35 -10.22
C ARG A 785 16.44 -11.37 -11.41
N PHE A 786 16.76 -10.60 -12.45
CA PHE A 786 15.89 -10.43 -13.61
C PHE A 786 16.40 -11.13 -14.86
N ASP A 787 17.37 -12.05 -14.74
CA ASP A 787 17.99 -12.78 -15.86
C ASP A 787 18.39 -11.83 -17.02
N SER A 788 19.01 -10.69 -16.66
CA SER A 788 19.39 -9.61 -17.58
C SER A 788 18.23 -8.95 -18.34
N ALA A 789 16.97 -9.13 -17.93
CA ALA A 789 15.83 -8.43 -18.53
C ALA A 789 16.03 -6.90 -18.47
N PRO A 790 15.93 -6.18 -19.60
CA PRO A 790 16.17 -4.75 -19.65
C PRO A 790 15.12 -3.94 -18.86
N PRO A 791 15.52 -2.86 -18.15
CA PRO A 791 14.58 -1.92 -17.54
C PRO A 791 13.81 -1.11 -18.58
N ILE A 792 12.61 -0.68 -18.20
CA ILE A 792 11.86 0.36 -18.90
C ILE A 792 12.37 1.72 -18.42
N MET A 793 12.96 2.49 -19.33
CA MET A 793 13.61 3.75 -19.00
C MET A 793 12.59 4.88 -18.87
N GLY A 794 12.95 5.94 -18.14
CA GLY A 794 12.17 7.17 -18.08
C GLY A 794 10.88 7.06 -17.25
N THR A 795 10.87 6.16 -16.26
CA THR A 795 9.72 6.05 -15.31
C THR A 795 9.66 7.21 -14.32
N SER A 796 10.74 8.00 -14.21
CA SER A 796 10.85 9.23 -13.42
C SER A 796 11.22 10.43 -14.32
N ASN A 797 11.21 11.62 -13.73
CA ASN A 797 11.68 12.86 -14.33
C ASN A 797 12.46 13.69 -13.29
N GLU A 798 13.02 14.84 -13.70
CA GLU A 798 13.80 15.70 -12.82
C GLU A 798 12.99 16.24 -11.62
N ILE A 799 11.68 16.43 -11.79
CA ILE A 799 10.79 16.92 -10.72
C ILE A 799 10.64 15.85 -9.63
N LEU A 800 10.32 14.61 -10.01
CA LEU A 800 10.19 13.47 -9.10
C LEU A 800 11.54 13.13 -8.44
N ARG A 801 12.65 13.19 -9.19
CA ARG A 801 14.01 13.03 -8.67
C ARG A 801 14.34 14.07 -7.59
N LEU A 802 13.98 15.34 -7.83
CA LEU A 802 14.19 16.41 -6.83
C LEU A 802 13.26 16.24 -5.62
N PHE A 803 11.99 15.86 -5.80
CA PHE A 803 11.09 15.56 -4.69
C PHE A 803 11.56 14.37 -3.85
N ALA A 804 12.00 13.27 -4.48
CA ALA A 804 12.57 12.13 -3.78
C ALA A 804 13.78 12.54 -2.93
N SER A 805 14.66 13.38 -3.47
CA SER A 805 15.82 13.92 -2.74
C SER A 805 15.39 14.78 -1.54
N ILE A 806 14.39 15.65 -1.73
CA ILE A 806 13.84 16.51 -0.68
C ILE A 806 13.23 15.67 0.45
N PHE A 807 12.38 14.70 0.10
CA PHE A 807 11.70 13.82 1.06
C PHE A 807 12.68 12.95 1.84
N ALA A 808 13.67 12.35 1.17
CA ALA A 808 14.69 11.55 1.84
C ALA A 808 15.53 12.39 2.82
N LEU A 809 15.97 13.59 2.40
CA LEU A 809 16.76 14.49 3.25
C LEU A 809 15.96 15.11 4.42
N SER A 810 14.64 15.25 4.30
CA SER A 810 13.81 15.76 5.39
C SER A 810 13.38 14.67 6.37
N GLU A 811 12.98 13.48 5.88
CA GLU A 811 12.26 12.49 6.68
C GLU A 811 13.08 11.26 7.12
N PHE A 812 14.14 10.87 6.42
CA PHE A 812 14.95 9.71 6.84
C PHE A 812 15.72 9.93 8.15
N PRO A 813 16.27 11.13 8.45
CA PRO A 813 17.03 11.35 9.68
C PRO A 813 16.20 11.13 10.96
N VAL A 814 16.64 10.19 11.81
CA VAL A 814 16.02 9.84 13.10
C VAL A 814 16.86 10.40 14.25
N TYR A 815 16.26 11.10 15.21
CA TYR A 815 16.87 11.50 16.51
C TYR A 815 18.39 11.73 16.49
N TYR A 816 18.84 12.70 15.68
CA TYR A 816 20.26 13.10 15.51
C TYR A 816 21.18 12.11 14.77
N ASN A 817 20.65 11.17 13.98
CA ASN A 817 21.42 10.34 13.06
C ASN A 817 21.43 10.93 11.64
N PRO A 818 22.45 11.72 11.26
CA PRO A 818 22.57 12.31 9.93
C PRO A 818 23.21 11.35 8.91
N SER A 819 23.25 10.04 9.17
CA SER A 819 23.97 9.08 8.30
C SER A 819 23.53 9.16 6.85
N PHE A 820 22.23 9.19 6.55
CA PHE A 820 21.79 9.36 5.16
C PHE A 820 22.24 10.71 4.56
N GLU A 821 22.16 11.79 5.33
CA GLU A 821 22.56 13.12 4.90
C GLU A 821 24.05 13.21 4.57
N SER A 822 24.90 12.62 5.42
CA SER A 822 26.35 12.64 5.25
C SER A 822 26.80 11.85 4.02
N ARG A 823 26.08 10.78 3.67
CA ARG A 823 26.33 9.94 2.49
C ARG A 823 25.94 10.63 1.18
N LEU A 824 24.91 11.48 1.21
CA LEU A 824 24.47 12.27 0.06
C LEU A 824 25.18 13.64 -0.04
N ALA A 825 25.97 14.02 0.95
CA ALA A 825 26.52 15.36 1.02
C ALA A 825 27.49 15.64 -0.15
N VAL A 826 27.21 16.71 -0.90
CA VAL A 826 28.06 17.21 -1.98
C VAL A 826 28.29 18.69 -1.78
N PHE A 827 29.52 19.16 -1.97
CA PHE A 827 29.87 20.56 -1.76
C PHE A 827 30.69 21.13 -2.90
N LYS A 828 30.67 22.45 -3.03
CA LYS A 828 31.48 23.19 -4.00
C LYS A 828 32.81 23.57 -3.36
N LEU A 829 33.92 23.24 -4.02
CA LEU A 829 35.21 23.81 -3.64
C LEU A 829 35.11 25.35 -3.74
N ASP A 830 35.74 26.07 -2.81
CA ASP A 830 35.69 27.54 -2.67
C ASP A 830 34.36 28.13 -2.16
N SER A 831 33.42 27.29 -1.73
CA SER A 831 32.26 27.73 -0.94
C SER A 831 32.53 27.64 0.57
N ALA A 832 31.63 28.20 1.39
CA ALA A 832 31.75 28.13 2.85
C ALA A 832 31.42 26.74 3.43
N ASP A 833 31.01 25.80 2.56
CA ASP A 833 30.59 24.44 2.91
C ASP A 833 31.72 23.45 2.54
N GLY A 834 32.00 22.46 3.39
CA GLY A 834 32.99 21.41 3.05
C GLY A 834 33.30 20.41 4.17
N PHE A 835 33.72 19.21 3.80
CA PHE A 835 34.09 18.16 4.76
C PHE A 835 35.53 18.29 5.23
N VAL A 836 35.78 17.96 6.50
CA VAL A 836 37.14 17.69 6.99
C VAL A 836 37.53 16.30 6.51
N ILE A 837 38.36 16.24 5.47
CA ILE A 837 38.91 15.00 4.96
C ILE A 837 40.24 14.75 5.69
N PRO A 838 40.40 13.64 6.43
CA PRO A 838 41.64 13.36 7.15
C PRO A 838 42.78 13.05 6.16
N ASP A 839 44.03 13.37 6.54
CA ASP A 839 45.22 13.06 5.72
C ASP A 839 45.52 11.56 5.63
N VAL A 840 45.03 10.80 6.61
CA VAL A 840 45.29 9.37 6.81
C VAL A 840 43.98 8.65 7.08
N ARG A 841 43.82 7.48 6.45
CA ARG A 841 42.72 6.54 6.66
C ARG A 841 42.76 5.90 8.04
N LEU A 842 41.65 5.29 8.44
CA LEU A 842 41.54 4.53 9.70
C LEU A 842 42.54 3.37 9.79
N ASP A 843 42.97 2.80 8.66
CA ASP A 843 43.96 1.72 8.58
C ASP A 843 45.43 2.21 8.60
N GLY A 844 45.66 3.52 8.67
CA GLY A 844 46.98 4.15 8.65
C GLY A 844 47.54 4.41 7.24
N GLY A 845 46.80 4.09 6.17
CA GLY A 845 47.13 4.44 4.79
C GLY A 845 46.89 5.91 4.47
N ALA A 846 47.53 6.43 3.42
CA ALA A 846 47.26 7.80 2.96
C ALA A 846 45.87 7.90 2.33
N THR A 847 45.17 9.00 2.59
CA THR A 847 43.89 9.29 1.95
C THR A 847 44.05 9.45 0.44
N GLN A 848 43.16 8.85 -0.34
CA GLN A 848 43.20 8.80 -1.80
C GLN A 848 42.01 9.51 -2.43
N ALA A 849 42.29 10.31 -3.46
CA ALA A 849 41.29 10.99 -4.28
C ALA A 849 41.07 10.23 -5.59
N PHE A 850 39.82 10.15 -6.06
CA PHE A 850 39.54 9.66 -7.40
C PHE A 850 39.93 10.72 -8.45
N GLY A 851 40.85 10.37 -9.35
CA GLY A 851 41.26 11.17 -10.52
C GLY A 851 42.11 12.41 -10.18
N GLN A 852 41.63 13.29 -9.29
CA GLN A 852 42.32 14.51 -8.89
C GLN A 852 42.11 14.80 -7.40
N ALA A 853 43.20 15.16 -6.69
CA ALA A 853 43.16 15.58 -5.29
C ALA A 853 42.86 17.07 -5.12
N ILE A 854 42.33 17.44 -3.95
CA ILE A 854 42.16 18.84 -3.54
C ILE A 854 43.54 19.52 -3.53
N PRO A 855 43.69 20.74 -4.10
CA PRO A 855 44.96 21.46 -4.10
C PRO A 855 45.54 21.59 -2.69
N ASP A 856 46.86 21.40 -2.57
CA ASP A 856 47.62 21.52 -1.31
C ASP A 856 47.25 20.54 -0.18
N SER A 857 46.37 19.55 -0.42
CA SER A 857 46.01 18.52 0.57
C SER A 857 47.12 17.48 0.82
N GLY A 858 47.99 17.23 -0.16
CA GLY A 858 48.99 16.15 -0.08
C GLY A 858 48.41 14.73 -0.16
N HIS A 859 47.12 14.59 -0.45
CA HIS A 859 46.45 13.30 -0.62
C HIS A 859 46.94 12.56 -1.87
N ALA A 860 46.95 11.23 -1.80
CA ALA A 860 47.27 10.38 -2.95
C ALA A 860 46.13 10.39 -3.97
N VAL A 861 46.40 9.94 -5.20
CA VAL A 861 45.42 9.90 -6.29
C VAL A 861 45.32 8.47 -6.83
N THR A 862 44.11 7.99 -7.03
CA THR A 862 43.81 6.70 -7.66
C THR A 862 42.81 6.86 -8.80
N THR A 863 42.81 5.90 -9.71
CA THR A 863 41.81 5.76 -10.79
C THR A 863 40.83 4.63 -10.52
N ASP A 864 41.03 3.89 -9.43
CA ASP A 864 40.09 2.87 -8.98
C ASP A 864 39.05 3.54 -8.07
N PRO A 865 37.76 3.56 -8.44
CA PRO A 865 36.72 4.15 -7.61
C PRO A 865 36.58 3.42 -6.27
N LEU A 866 36.89 2.12 -6.18
CA LEU A 866 36.82 1.36 -4.92
C LEU A 866 37.91 1.80 -3.95
N GLU A 867 39.11 2.09 -4.45
CA GLU A 867 40.23 2.54 -3.63
C GLU A 867 40.17 4.03 -3.28
N ALA A 868 39.30 4.85 -3.88
CA ALA A 868 39.20 6.27 -3.54
C ALA A 868 38.49 6.48 -2.19
N ASP A 869 38.77 7.57 -1.47
CA ASP A 869 38.02 8.03 -0.28
C ASP A 869 37.12 9.24 -0.59
N TYR A 870 37.41 9.98 -1.66
CA TYR A 870 36.61 11.10 -2.12
C TYR A 870 36.82 11.34 -3.62
N ILE A 871 35.89 12.02 -4.26
CA ILE A 871 35.97 12.39 -5.68
C ILE A 871 35.91 13.91 -5.85
N VAL A 872 36.70 14.42 -6.80
CA VAL A 872 36.61 15.81 -7.26
C VAL A 872 36.12 15.81 -8.71
N TYR A 873 34.87 16.22 -8.92
CA TYR A 873 34.29 16.38 -10.24
C TYR A 873 34.38 17.85 -10.68
N VAL A 874 35.06 18.13 -11.79
CA VAL A 874 35.14 19.48 -12.37
C VAL A 874 34.25 19.55 -13.60
N SER A 875 33.18 20.33 -13.52
CA SER A 875 32.25 20.54 -14.63
C SER A 875 32.89 21.39 -15.73
N ASP A 876 32.89 20.88 -16.96
CA ASP A 876 33.35 21.63 -18.14
C ASP A 876 32.42 22.79 -18.49
N ARG A 877 31.12 22.68 -18.15
CA ARG A 877 30.12 23.71 -18.45
C ARG A 877 30.08 24.81 -17.39
N LEU A 878 30.10 24.44 -16.12
CA LEU A 878 29.98 25.37 -14.99
C LEU A 878 31.33 25.89 -14.52
N HIS A 879 32.44 25.26 -14.94
CA HIS A 879 33.81 25.56 -14.51
C HIS A 879 33.95 25.56 -12.98
N GLN A 880 33.19 24.68 -12.32
CA GLN A 880 33.10 24.58 -10.87
C GLN A 880 33.54 23.18 -10.42
N PRO A 881 34.48 23.07 -9.47
CA PRO A 881 34.79 21.81 -8.78
C PRO A 881 33.74 21.48 -7.71
N TYR A 882 33.30 20.24 -7.72
CA TYR A 882 32.40 19.61 -6.74
C TYR A 882 33.13 18.46 -6.06
N VAL A 883 32.85 18.26 -4.78
CA VAL A 883 33.50 17.22 -3.97
C VAL A 883 32.45 16.45 -3.18
N ALA A 884 32.63 15.14 -3.14
CA ALA A 884 31.88 14.23 -2.28
C ALA A 884 32.82 13.22 -1.64
N VAL A 885 32.56 12.89 -0.38
CA VAL A 885 33.40 12.00 0.44
C VAL A 885 32.68 10.69 0.65
N LYS A 886 33.44 9.60 0.65
CA LYS A 886 32.95 8.29 1.02
C LYS A 886 32.92 8.16 2.54
N VAL A 887 31.72 8.05 3.08
CA VAL A 887 31.51 7.65 4.48
C VAL A 887 31.50 6.12 4.50
N GLU A 888 32.22 5.50 5.45
CA GLU A 888 32.49 4.06 5.60
C GLU A 888 31.56 3.09 4.83
N GLU A 889 32.14 2.13 4.11
CA GLU A 889 31.38 1.10 3.39
C GLU A 889 30.63 0.18 4.37
N ARG A 890 29.31 0.04 4.20
CA ARG A 890 28.57 -1.09 4.79
C ARG A 890 28.39 -2.20 3.77
N PRO A 891 28.91 -3.41 4.03
CA PRO A 891 28.85 -4.53 3.11
C PRO A 891 27.46 -5.16 2.95
N THR A 892 26.43 -4.64 3.64
CA THR A 892 25.06 -5.17 3.62
C THR A 892 24.21 -4.76 2.41
N PHE A 893 24.62 -3.75 1.64
CA PHE A 893 23.81 -3.15 0.57
C PHE A 893 24.20 -3.69 -0.81
N ASN A 894 23.25 -3.80 -1.74
CA ASN A 894 23.53 -4.31 -3.09
C ASN A 894 24.20 -3.27 -4.00
N LEU A 895 24.10 -2.01 -3.60
CA LEU A 895 24.72 -0.90 -4.28
C LEU A 895 25.86 -0.36 -3.42
N GLU A 896 26.89 0.20 -4.04
CA GLU A 896 27.95 0.98 -3.37
C GLU A 896 27.42 2.30 -2.76
N GLU A 897 26.10 2.36 -2.54
CA GLU A 897 25.21 3.51 -2.37
C GLU A 897 25.18 4.10 -0.97
N GLU A 898 25.96 3.59 -0.02
CA GLU A 898 26.24 4.40 1.18
C GLU A 898 27.16 5.59 0.85
N GLN A 899 27.52 5.80 -0.41
CA GLN A 899 28.32 6.92 -0.88
C GLN A 899 27.60 7.64 -2.02
N LEU A 900 26.27 7.85 -1.90
CA LEU A 900 25.41 8.48 -2.92
C LEU A 900 26.02 9.74 -3.55
N GLY A 901 26.60 10.62 -2.74
CA GLY A 901 27.26 11.83 -3.23
C GLY A 901 28.46 11.52 -4.12
N PHE A 902 29.27 10.52 -3.74
CA PHE A 902 30.42 10.05 -4.53
C PHE A 902 29.94 9.42 -5.83
N GLN A 903 28.97 8.52 -5.78
CA GLN A 903 28.43 7.82 -6.95
C GLN A 903 27.77 8.78 -7.94
N LEU A 904 27.00 9.76 -7.43
CA LEU A 904 26.42 10.83 -8.24
C LEU A 904 27.51 11.60 -9.01
N LEU A 905 28.59 12.02 -8.33
CA LEU A 905 29.70 12.72 -8.98
C LEU A 905 30.50 11.82 -9.92
N TYR A 906 30.65 10.54 -9.58
CA TYR A 906 31.35 9.56 -10.40
C TYR A 906 30.63 9.31 -11.73
N ARG A 907 29.29 9.18 -11.70
CA ARG A 907 28.47 9.08 -12.92
C ARG A 907 28.58 10.32 -13.79
N LEU A 908 28.51 11.51 -13.20
CA LEU A 908 28.70 12.77 -13.95
C LEU A 908 30.09 12.85 -14.60
N HIS A 909 31.11 12.39 -13.87
CA HIS A 909 32.47 12.28 -14.41
C HIS A 909 32.52 11.33 -15.62
N GLN A 910 31.97 10.11 -15.50
CA GLN A 910 31.91 9.14 -16.60
C GLN A 910 31.14 9.67 -17.82
N THR A 911 29.98 10.30 -17.61
CA THR A 911 29.18 10.91 -18.68
C THR A 911 29.96 12.03 -19.37
N GLN A 912 30.70 12.86 -18.63
CA GLN A 912 31.55 13.92 -19.20
C GLN A 912 32.73 13.33 -20.01
N GLU A 913 33.41 12.29 -19.53
CA GLU A 913 34.47 11.62 -20.29
C GLU A 913 33.93 10.99 -21.58
N ASN A 914 32.77 10.34 -21.54
CA ASN A 914 32.12 9.78 -22.73
C ASN A 914 31.77 10.88 -23.76
N VAL A 915 31.33 12.05 -23.30
CA VAL A 915 31.10 13.22 -24.16
C VAL A 915 32.43 13.66 -24.81
N ARG A 916 33.51 13.79 -24.03
CA ARG A 916 34.84 14.16 -24.55
C ARG A 916 35.37 13.17 -25.58
N GLU A 917 35.23 11.87 -25.33
CA GLU A 917 35.63 10.81 -26.26
C GLU A 917 34.88 10.88 -27.59
N LEU A 918 33.56 11.04 -27.54
CA LEU A 918 32.74 11.15 -28.75
C LEU A 918 32.98 12.45 -29.52
N GLU A 919 33.28 13.55 -28.82
CA GLU A 919 33.66 14.83 -29.44
C GLU A 919 35.04 14.78 -30.12
N ALA A 920 35.95 13.96 -29.60
CA ALA A 920 37.28 13.76 -30.16
C ALA A 920 37.27 12.91 -31.45
N LEU A 921 36.16 12.23 -31.78
CA LEU A 921 36.06 11.40 -32.98
C LEU A 921 36.09 12.26 -34.27
N PRO A 922 37.02 12.00 -35.22
CA PRO A 922 37.16 12.82 -36.43
C PRO A 922 36.02 12.65 -37.44
N SER A 923 35.23 11.57 -37.37
CA SER A 923 34.08 11.30 -38.26
C SER A 923 33.05 10.37 -37.59
N PRO A 924 32.21 10.90 -36.68
CA PRO A 924 31.24 10.09 -35.95
C PRO A 924 30.08 9.61 -36.85
N THR A 925 29.61 8.38 -36.63
CA THR A 925 28.43 7.82 -37.28
C THR A 925 27.16 8.59 -36.89
N THR A 926 26.03 8.33 -37.58
CA THR A 926 24.74 8.95 -37.21
C THR A 926 24.29 8.54 -35.80
N GLU A 927 24.52 7.29 -35.42
CA GLU A 927 24.23 6.77 -34.08
C GLU A 927 25.13 7.41 -33.02
N GLN A 928 26.44 7.54 -33.28
CA GLN A 928 27.37 8.23 -32.38
C GLN A 928 27.00 9.70 -32.17
N ARG A 929 26.48 10.38 -33.21
CA ARG A 929 25.96 11.75 -33.08
C ARG A 929 24.68 11.82 -32.24
N ALA A 930 23.78 10.85 -32.39
CA ALA A 930 22.58 10.75 -31.57
C ALA A 930 22.94 10.49 -30.10
N ARG A 931 23.88 9.56 -29.85
CA ARG A 931 24.41 9.25 -28.51
C ARG A 931 25.08 10.46 -27.86
N LEU A 932 25.94 11.18 -28.59
CA LEU A 932 26.54 12.43 -28.10
C LEU A 932 25.48 13.48 -27.72
N THR A 933 24.40 13.59 -28.51
CA THR A 933 23.31 14.50 -28.20
C THR A 933 22.57 14.09 -26.94
N SER A 934 22.36 12.79 -26.72
CA SER A 934 21.74 12.24 -25.52
C SER A 934 22.60 12.50 -24.28
N LEU A 935 23.88 12.10 -24.31
CA LEU A 935 24.82 12.27 -23.20
C LEU A 935 25.01 13.74 -22.81
N ARG A 936 25.00 14.67 -23.78
CA ARG A 936 25.04 16.11 -23.46
C ARG A 936 23.79 16.58 -22.72
N ARG A 937 22.60 16.07 -23.05
CA ARG A 937 21.37 16.40 -22.33
C ARG A 937 21.39 15.82 -20.92
N GLU A 938 21.83 14.57 -20.79
CA GLU A 938 21.99 13.88 -19.51
C GLU A 938 22.98 14.65 -18.60
N LEU A 939 24.15 15.03 -19.12
CA LEU A 939 25.15 15.81 -18.38
C LEU A 939 24.59 17.17 -17.91
N ILE A 940 23.89 17.90 -18.80
CA ILE A 940 23.27 19.18 -18.45
C ILE A 940 22.19 19.00 -17.37
N SER A 941 21.35 17.96 -17.50
CA SER A 941 20.30 17.66 -16.52
C SER A 941 20.90 17.29 -15.17
N GLY A 942 21.87 16.38 -15.16
CA GLY A 942 22.56 15.93 -13.94
C GLY A 942 23.32 17.05 -13.21
N GLU A 943 24.03 17.92 -13.93
CA GLU A 943 24.66 19.11 -13.32
C GLU A 943 23.63 20.12 -12.79
N SER A 944 22.48 20.26 -13.45
CA SER A 944 21.40 21.16 -12.98
C SER A 944 20.69 20.61 -11.74
N PHE A 945 20.52 19.30 -11.68
CA PHE A 945 20.07 18.59 -10.48
C PHE A 945 21.06 18.77 -9.34
N LEU A 946 22.36 18.59 -9.59
CA LEU A 946 23.42 18.77 -8.60
C LEU A 946 23.40 20.16 -7.95
N GLU A 947 23.23 21.22 -8.75
CA GLU A 947 23.06 22.59 -8.24
C GLU A 947 21.83 22.73 -7.35
N SER A 948 20.71 22.13 -7.74
CA SER A 948 19.46 22.16 -6.97
C SER A 948 19.59 21.36 -5.67
N LEU A 949 20.28 20.22 -5.68
CA LEU A 949 20.56 19.40 -4.51
C LEU A 949 21.39 20.17 -3.47
N ILE A 950 22.45 20.87 -3.89
CA ILE A 950 23.27 21.70 -3.00
C ILE A 950 22.46 22.85 -2.38
N GLU A 951 21.56 23.47 -3.16
CA GLU A 951 20.65 24.49 -2.64
C GLU A 951 19.67 23.93 -1.60
N VAL A 952 19.13 22.72 -1.81
CA VAL A 952 18.29 22.01 -0.83
C VAL A 952 19.09 21.70 0.43
N GLN A 953 20.30 21.14 0.30
CA GLN A 953 21.18 20.83 1.43
C GLN A 953 21.45 22.07 2.30
N ARG A 954 21.73 23.22 1.67
CA ARG A 954 21.90 24.50 2.36
C ARG A 954 20.63 24.97 3.07
N ALA A 955 19.46 24.90 2.41
CA ALA A 955 18.19 25.28 3.01
C ALA A 955 17.84 24.41 4.23
N PHE A 956 18.26 23.14 4.19
CA PHE A 956 18.08 22.17 5.26
C PHE A 956 19.13 22.24 6.36
N GLY A 957 20.10 23.16 6.26
CA GLY A 957 21.19 23.29 7.22
C GLY A 957 22.14 22.10 7.20
N ILE A 958 22.13 21.31 6.12
CA ILE A 958 23.09 20.23 5.86
C ILE A 958 24.36 20.90 5.34
N THR A 959 25.03 21.60 6.24
CA THR A 959 26.31 22.27 6.03
C THR A 959 27.29 21.68 7.02
N SER A 960 28.36 21.10 6.50
CA SER A 960 29.37 20.41 7.30
C SER A 960 30.23 21.39 8.07
N ILE A 961 29.90 21.62 9.35
CA ILE A 961 30.93 21.79 10.38
C ILE A 961 30.71 20.64 11.37
N PHE A 962 31.40 19.53 11.14
CA PHE A 962 31.67 18.51 12.16
C PHE A 962 33.14 18.13 12.09
#